data_AF-A0A434A5C3-F1
#
_entry.id   AF-A0A434A5C3-F1
#
_cell.length_a   1.000
_cell.length_b   1.000
_cell.length_c   1.000
_cell.angle_alpha   90.00
_cell.angle_beta   90.00
_cell.angle_gamma   90.00
#
_symmetry.space_group_name_H-M   'P 1'
#
loop_
_entity.id
_entity.type
_entity.pdbx_description
1 polymer ?
#
loop_
_entity_poly.entity_id
_entity_poly.type
_entity_poly.pdbx_seq_one_letter_code
_entity_poly.pdbx_strand_id
1 'polypeptide(L)'
;MKNLMLLLNKGKAISTFLKDKLPISTSVFLFVFLFSFFSVKAIPEKMDCKESNLALSSVTVGTGGNYATLKAAFDAINSGIVTGFITIAVISSTNETATASLNGSGTGLASYSSVLLFATGSGYSVSGNIDNPLVTLNGADNVTIDGRVNATGTTSDLIFINTSTGISASTLRFINSSENNTVRYTTLKASGLSAATGIVYFVSSASGNGNDNNIIEYCNLTCAGINRPMNAILSYGTAGRENSGNIIRFNALYNFFNDSNSANGINISGNSTDWKIVSNSFYDTASLVCTGNNIYSVIRISTASIHTVTGNFIGGSGPLCTGTPWTMNSGFATFFCGVYFTGNTAASSLIENNTIQNFIISSTNANPWDGIYLSAGNATLLGNTIGSATGTNSIVVTTPNASATATISGGIVTALTLVGGGSGFTATPLITFTPSGSTTTATATATISGGIVTGFTITNGGSGYTSIPSVNVNGSGYSTTHGIRYLNSGEVTMENNTIGSITTNGNAGYSHCFEGIVISGVASSVININNNLIGSLSTANSIKTSSPATVSLFKQDLRGIYVNSAVNLVTITGNTIANLTSAYNGTSVIKVDGICTGGASNSIRNNTVRDLTSSANSTLRGIQQTVVLSGTSQSVAGNTIYNLRNTHPTAAVIVIGIDYSGPNSGTNSVTGNFIHDLFVSSSNILSEIDGILLGNGVTTTDNNIINIGTGVTGGYKIYGINDNSSNNATYNNNIYFNTVYVAGAVSSGTTSSTAALWNLNNTVIRNYRNNILMNVRTGGATGKHYAVRIAGISGLTIDYNDYVVNGNAFLGFLSSDKSTLALWKAAA
;
A
#
# COMPACT_ATOMS: atom_id res chain seq x y z
N MET A 1 11.97 20.09 57.80
CA MET A 1 12.74 19.83 56.55
C MET A 1 13.53 18.51 56.56
N LYS A 2 14.35 18.17 57.58
CA LYS A 2 15.10 16.88 57.60
C LYS A 2 14.21 15.62 57.53
N ASN A 3 13.06 15.61 58.21
CA ASN A 3 12.12 14.47 58.15
C ASN A 3 11.35 14.39 56.81
N LEU A 4 11.19 15.51 56.10
CA LEU A 4 10.55 15.56 54.78
C LEU A 4 11.50 15.04 53.68
N MET A 5 12.79 15.38 53.76
CA MET A 5 13.85 14.84 52.90
C MET A 5 14.08 13.34 53.11
N LEU A 6 13.95 12.84 54.34
CA LEU A 6 14.05 11.41 54.64
C LEU A 6 12.86 10.61 54.07
N LEU A 7 11.65 11.21 54.04
CA LEU A 7 10.46 10.61 53.43
C LEU A 7 10.54 10.59 51.90
N LEU A 8 11.03 11.66 51.29
CA LEU A 8 11.23 11.78 49.83
C LEU A 8 12.29 10.81 49.31
N ASN A 9 13.38 10.60 50.06
CA ASN A 9 14.42 9.63 49.68
C ASN A 9 13.97 8.16 49.86
N LYS A 10 13.13 7.87 50.86
CA LYS A 10 12.52 6.54 51.03
C LYS A 10 11.45 6.25 49.97
N GLY A 11 10.68 7.27 49.56
CA GLY A 11 9.69 7.15 48.48
C GLY A 11 10.31 6.87 47.10
N LYS A 12 11.48 7.46 46.80
CA LYS A 12 12.22 7.17 45.57
C LYS A 12 12.74 5.72 45.51
N ALA A 13 13.29 5.19 46.61
CA ALA A 13 13.80 3.82 46.66
C ALA A 13 12.71 2.75 46.49
N ILE A 14 11.51 2.99 47.00
CA ILE A 14 10.35 2.09 46.85
C ILE A 14 9.77 2.15 45.42
N SER A 15 9.77 3.33 44.79
CA SER A 15 9.36 3.50 43.39
C SER A 15 10.30 2.77 42.41
N THR A 16 11.60 2.72 42.69
CA THR A 16 12.57 2.00 41.86
C THR A 16 12.48 0.48 42.05
N PHE A 17 12.24 0.01 43.28
CA PHE A 17 12.07 -1.43 43.58
C PHE A 17 10.78 -2.03 42.96
N LEU A 18 9.71 -1.26 42.85
CA LEU A 18 8.43 -1.70 42.28
C LEU A 18 8.38 -1.67 40.74
N LYS A 19 9.27 -0.91 40.09
CA LYS A 19 9.36 -0.82 38.61
C LYS A 19 9.95 -2.07 37.96
N ASP A 20 10.77 -2.83 38.69
CA ASP A 20 11.57 -3.93 38.12
C ASP A 20 10.98 -5.34 38.37
N LYS A 21 9.88 -5.49 39.12
CA LYS A 21 9.40 -6.82 39.59
C LYS A 21 7.91 -7.15 39.40
N LEU A 22 7.04 -6.23 38.97
CA LEU A 22 5.59 -6.51 38.87
C LEU A 22 4.95 -5.94 37.58
N PRO A 23 4.29 -6.75 36.74
CA PRO A 23 3.70 -6.30 35.47
C PRO A 23 2.23 -5.91 35.65
N ILE A 24 1.91 -4.86 36.43
CA ILE A 24 0.54 -4.32 36.52
C ILE A 24 0.61 -2.80 36.77
N SER A 25 -0.19 -2.03 36.02
CA SER A 25 -0.11 -0.57 35.95
C SER A 25 -0.36 0.14 37.29
N THR A 26 0.45 1.18 37.53
CA THR A 26 0.54 2.02 38.73
C THR A 26 -0.72 2.82 39.11
N SER A 27 -1.85 2.63 38.43
CA SER A 27 -3.06 3.46 38.62
C SER A 27 -4.03 2.92 39.68
N VAL A 28 -3.97 1.63 40.01
CA VAL A 28 -4.92 0.99 40.96
C VAL A 28 -4.46 1.10 42.41
N PHE A 29 -3.14 1.09 42.66
CA PHE A 29 -2.60 1.11 44.03
C PHE A 29 -2.68 2.49 44.69
N LEU A 30 -2.54 3.57 43.90
CA LEU A 30 -2.66 4.95 44.41
C LEU A 30 -4.12 5.29 44.78
N PHE A 31 -5.09 4.67 44.11
CA PHE A 31 -6.52 4.87 44.35
C PHE A 31 -7.00 4.18 45.64
N VAL A 32 -6.47 2.99 45.94
CA VAL A 32 -6.80 2.23 47.16
C VAL A 32 -6.09 2.79 48.40
N PHE A 33 -4.87 3.34 48.25
CA PHE A 33 -4.09 3.88 49.37
C PHE A 33 -4.59 5.26 49.85
N LEU A 34 -5.25 6.06 49.00
CA LEU A 34 -5.83 7.34 49.41
C LEU A 34 -7.15 7.19 50.20
N PHE A 35 -7.89 6.09 50.01
CA PHE A 35 -9.16 5.87 50.71
C PHE A 35 -9.00 5.25 52.11
N SER A 36 -7.83 4.72 52.46
CA SER A 36 -7.59 4.08 53.77
C SER A 36 -7.32 5.04 54.94
N PHE A 37 -7.34 6.36 54.71
CA PHE A 37 -7.07 7.37 55.77
C PHE A 37 -8.31 8.08 56.34
N PHE A 38 -9.53 7.78 55.87
CA PHE A 38 -10.74 8.35 56.46
C PHE A 38 -11.31 7.42 57.54
N SER A 39 -10.95 7.69 58.80
CA SER A 39 -11.61 7.08 59.96
C SER A 39 -12.96 7.73 60.23
N VAL A 40 -13.98 6.88 60.34
CA VAL A 40 -15.32 7.21 60.85
C VAL A 40 -15.24 7.39 62.37
N LYS A 41 -15.50 8.62 62.88
CA LYS A 41 -16.14 8.85 64.19
C LYS A 41 -16.56 10.32 64.43
N ALA A 42 -17.88 10.52 64.34
CA ALA A 42 -18.83 11.29 65.17
C ALA A 42 -18.57 12.73 65.71
N ILE A 43 -19.66 13.54 65.56
CA ILE A 43 -20.14 14.75 66.31
C ILE A 43 -19.71 16.13 65.71
N PRO A 44 -20.55 17.20 65.65
CA PRO A 44 -21.93 17.40 66.13
C PRO A 44 -22.97 17.85 65.08
N GLU A 45 -24.23 17.82 65.51
CA GLU A 45 -25.41 18.42 64.88
C GLU A 45 -25.21 19.91 64.50
N LYS A 46 -25.94 20.31 63.45
CA LYS A 46 -26.04 21.66 62.86
C LYS A 46 -24.79 22.15 62.13
N MET A 47 -24.62 21.62 60.92
CA MET A 47 -24.03 22.37 59.82
C MET A 47 -25.10 22.45 58.73
N ASP A 48 -25.51 23.68 58.41
CA ASP A 48 -26.41 24.01 57.31
C ASP A 48 -25.68 23.67 55.99
N CYS A 49 -25.69 22.38 55.66
CA CYS A 49 -25.27 21.90 54.36
C CYS A 49 -26.40 22.26 53.40
N LYS A 50 -26.18 23.29 52.58
CA LYS A 50 -26.79 23.28 51.26
C LYS A 50 -26.32 22.00 50.59
N GLU A 51 -27.16 20.97 50.63
CA GLU A 51 -27.00 19.78 49.83
C GLU A 51 -26.81 20.25 48.38
N SER A 52 -25.62 20.03 47.83
CA SER A 52 -25.52 19.83 46.39
C SER A 52 -26.24 18.51 46.13
N ASN A 53 -27.57 18.58 45.97
CA ASN A 53 -28.43 17.47 45.62
C ASN A 53 -27.92 16.86 44.30
N LEU A 54 -27.03 15.88 44.40
CA LEU A 54 -26.64 14.99 43.31
C LEU A 54 -27.83 14.05 43.08
N ALA A 55 -28.89 14.56 42.45
CA ALA A 55 -30.07 13.77 42.13
C ALA A 55 -29.71 12.72 41.06
N LEU A 56 -29.76 11.44 41.44
CA LEU A 56 -29.69 10.32 40.51
C LEU A 56 -31.09 10.07 39.97
N SER A 57 -31.25 10.19 38.64
CA SER A 57 -32.51 9.93 37.95
C SER A 57 -32.39 8.65 37.15
N SER A 58 -33.18 7.62 37.49
CA SER A 58 -33.25 6.37 36.73
C SER A 58 -34.59 6.27 36.02
N VAL A 59 -34.56 6.06 34.71
CA VAL A 59 -35.74 5.91 33.86
C VAL A 59 -35.62 4.65 33.01
N THR A 60 -36.76 4.02 32.75
CA THR A 60 -36.86 2.81 31.92
C THR A 60 -37.53 3.12 30.58
N VAL A 61 -37.02 2.49 29.53
CA VAL A 61 -37.49 2.64 28.15
C VAL A 61 -37.93 1.28 27.59
N GLY A 62 -39.14 1.19 27.05
CA GLY A 62 -39.70 -0.03 26.50
C GLY A 62 -41.14 -0.31 26.96
N THR A 63 -41.69 -1.43 26.53
CA THR A 63 -43.02 -1.89 26.92
C THR A 63 -43.11 -2.02 28.45
N GLY A 64 -44.00 -1.24 29.07
CA GLY A 64 -44.17 -1.20 30.52
C GLY A 64 -43.16 -0.33 31.28
N GLY A 65 -42.26 0.38 30.59
CA GLY A 65 -41.30 1.30 31.19
C GLY A 65 -41.88 2.69 31.46
N ASN A 66 -41.08 3.59 32.05
CA ASN A 66 -41.44 4.99 32.26
C ASN A 66 -41.74 5.72 30.95
N TYR A 67 -41.03 5.34 29.88
CA TYR A 67 -41.23 5.87 28.53
C TYR A 67 -41.32 4.71 27.53
N ALA A 68 -42.26 4.81 26.59
CA ALA A 68 -42.46 3.74 25.59
C ALA A 68 -41.32 3.68 24.55
N THR A 69 -40.62 4.79 24.31
CA THR A 69 -39.55 4.91 23.31
C THR A 69 -38.37 5.72 23.85
N LEU A 70 -37.21 5.58 23.21
CA LEU A 70 -36.02 6.36 23.57
C LEU A 70 -36.23 7.85 23.29
N LYS A 71 -36.92 8.18 22.20
CA LYS A 71 -37.31 9.56 21.92
C LYS A 71 -38.10 10.17 23.07
N ALA A 72 -39.10 9.46 23.61
CA ALA A 72 -39.91 9.99 24.71
C ALA A 72 -39.09 10.24 25.99
N ALA A 73 -38.10 9.39 26.28
CA ALA A 73 -37.16 9.64 27.38
C ALA A 73 -36.29 10.87 27.11
N PHE A 74 -35.76 11.04 25.91
CA PHE A 74 -34.99 12.23 25.55
C PHE A 74 -35.82 13.51 25.56
N ASP A 75 -37.09 13.48 25.12
CA ASP A 75 -38.00 14.62 25.22
C ASP A 75 -38.21 15.04 26.69
N ALA A 76 -38.30 14.07 27.61
CA ALA A 76 -38.42 14.34 29.05
C ALA A 76 -37.14 14.95 29.65
N ILE A 77 -35.96 14.53 29.19
CA ILE A 77 -34.68 15.16 29.58
C ILE A 77 -34.61 16.59 29.03
N ASN A 78 -34.94 16.78 27.75
CA ASN A 78 -34.88 18.08 27.07
C ASN A 78 -35.86 19.11 27.65
N SER A 79 -36.98 18.65 28.22
CA SER A 79 -37.97 19.48 28.92
C SER A 79 -37.66 19.72 30.40
N GLY A 80 -36.55 19.20 30.91
CA GLY A 80 -36.13 19.37 32.30
C GLY A 80 -36.92 18.53 33.30
N ILE A 81 -37.71 17.54 32.84
CA ILE A 81 -38.45 16.61 33.70
C ILE A 81 -37.49 15.61 34.34
N VAL A 82 -36.49 15.14 33.57
CA VAL A 82 -35.46 14.21 34.03
C VAL A 82 -34.12 14.96 34.04
N THR A 83 -33.52 15.11 35.23
CA THR A 83 -32.32 15.94 35.43
C THR A 83 -31.26 15.23 36.29
N GLY A 84 -30.09 15.84 36.42
CA GLY A 84 -29.01 15.34 37.27
C GLY A 84 -28.14 14.26 36.62
N PHE A 85 -27.82 13.19 37.35
CA PHE A 85 -27.11 12.01 36.81
C PHE A 85 -28.15 11.04 36.28
N ILE A 86 -28.21 10.86 34.96
CA ILE A 86 -29.31 10.16 34.33
C ILE A 86 -28.89 8.75 33.92
N THR A 87 -29.69 7.76 34.28
CA THR A 87 -29.58 6.39 33.79
C THR A 87 -30.84 6.02 33.01
N ILE A 88 -30.67 5.54 31.78
CA ILE A 88 -31.73 5.07 30.90
C ILE A 88 -31.54 3.56 30.71
N ALA A 89 -32.46 2.77 31.25
CA ALA A 89 -32.47 1.32 31.15
C ALA A 89 -33.48 0.86 30.08
N VAL A 90 -33.01 0.30 28.97
CA VAL A 90 -33.86 -0.32 27.95
C VAL A 90 -34.31 -1.69 28.46
N ILE A 91 -35.62 -1.84 28.70
CA ILE A 91 -36.22 -3.05 29.29
C ILE A 91 -36.93 -3.95 28.27
N SER A 92 -37.11 -3.46 27.05
CA SER A 92 -37.54 -4.24 25.89
C SER A 92 -37.19 -3.48 24.62
N SER A 93 -37.27 -4.14 23.46
CA SER A 93 -37.13 -3.44 22.18
C SER A 93 -38.15 -2.32 22.00
N THR A 94 -37.74 -1.23 21.36
CA THR A 94 -38.56 -0.08 20.99
C THR A 94 -38.54 0.16 19.49
N ASN A 95 -39.59 0.83 18.99
CA ASN A 95 -39.66 1.31 17.62
C ASN A 95 -39.92 2.81 17.60
N GLU A 96 -38.92 3.58 17.18
CA GLU A 96 -38.98 5.02 17.01
C GLU A 96 -39.68 5.37 15.68
N THR A 97 -40.60 6.34 15.73
CA THR A 97 -41.28 6.91 14.55
C THR A 97 -40.70 8.26 14.12
N ALA A 98 -39.81 8.82 14.95
CA ALA A 98 -39.09 10.06 14.70
C ALA A 98 -37.75 10.02 15.45
N THR A 99 -36.81 10.88 15.06
CA THR A 99 -35.47 10.96 15.67
C THR A 99 -35.53 11.13 17.19
N ALA A 100 -34.83 10.27 17.93
CA ALA A 100 -34.53 10.48 19.34
C ALA A 100 -33.37 11.47 19.46
N SER A 101 -33.66 12.74 19.75
CA SER A 101 -32.64 13.80 19.86
C SER A 101 -32.43 14.22 21.31
N LEU A 102 -31.22 14.08 21.84
CA LEU A 102 -30.82 14.60 23.15
C LEU A 102 -30.09 15.93 22.96
N ASN A 103 -30.54 16.98 23.64
CA ASN A 103 -29.88 18.28 23.62
C ASN A 103 -28.78 18.38 24.68
N GLY A 104 -27.81 19.26 24.47
CA GLY A 104 -26.80 19.65 25.45
C GLY A 104 -27.38 20.14 26.76
N SER A 105 -26.74 19.77 27.87
CA SER A 105 -27.06 20.35 29.18
C SER A 105 -26.89 21.88 29.12
N GLY A 106 -27.87 22.62 29.65
CA GLY A 106 -27.95 24.07 29.54
C GLY A 106 -28.61 24.58 28.24
N THR A 107 -28.96 23.71 27.29
CA THR A 107 -29.76 24.08 26.12
C THR A 107 -31.25 23.96 26.42
N GLY A 108 -31.97 25.08 26.34
CA GLY A 108 -33.38 25.12 26.73
C GLY A 108 -33.55 24.78 28.21
N LEU A 109 -34.32 23.73 28.51
CA LEU A 109 -34.54 23.23 29.88
C LEU A 109 -33.71 21.98 30.22
N ALA A 110 -32.91 21.47 29.28
CA ALA A 110 -32.06 20.30 29.52
C ALA A 110 -31.04 20.60 30.64
N SER A 111 -30.99 19.76 31.67
CA SER A 111 -30.07 19.94 32.81
C SER A 111 -29.61 18.59 33.35
N TYR A 112 -28.45 18.14 32.91
CA TYR A 112 -27.84 16.89 33.37
C TYR A 112 -26.32 17.01 33.47
N SER A 113 -25.72 16.15 34.28
CA SER A 113 -24.26 16.02 34.39
C SER A 113 -23.70 14.93 33.49
N SER A 114 -24.44 13.83 33.34
CA SER A 114 -24.10 12.71 32.47
C SER A 114 -25.34 11.88 32.16
N VAL A 115 -25.33 11.17 31.04
CA VAL A 115 -26.37 10.20 30.68
C VAL A 115 -25.73 8.84 30.43
N LEU A 116 -26.18 7.80 31.12
CA LEU A 116 -25.82 6.41 30.85
C LEU A 116 -27.04 5.68 30.26
N LEU A 117 -26.92 5.14 29.05
CA LEU A 117 -27.92 4.31 28.41
C LEU A 117 -27.40 2.87 28.29
N PHE A 118 -28.19 1.89 28.74
CA PHE A 118 -27.88 0.47 28.57
C PHE A 118 -29.13 -0.40 28.46
N ALA A 119 -28.97 -1.66 28.05
CA ALA A 119 -30.04 -2.66 28.01
C ALA A 119 -30.05 -3.56 29.24
N THR A 120 -31.21 -3.92 29.76
CA THR A 120 -31.35 -4.82 30.92
C THR A 120 -31.45 -6.30 30.55
N GLY A 121 -31.65 -6.59 29.27
CA GLY A 121 -31.73 -7.94 28.70
C GLY A 121 -31.04 -8.02 27.34
N SER A 122 -30.84 -9.25 26.86
CA SER A 122 -30.13 -9.54 25.62
C SER A 122 -31.04 -9.41 24.39
N GLY A 123 -30.46 -9.01 23.25
CA GLY A 123 -31.14 -8.91 21.96
C GLY A 123 -32.12 -7.73 21.84
N TYR A 124 -32.15 -6.83 22.82
CA TYR A 124 -33.00 -5.64 22.74
C TYR A 124 -32.53 -4.69 21.64
N SER A 125 -33.49 -4.05 20.99
CA SER A 125 -33.25 -3.14 19.89
C SER A 125 -33.98 -1.82 20.04
N VAL A 126 -33.32 -0.72 19.71
CA VAL A 126 -33.98 0.54 19.34
C VAL A 126 -34.02 0.57 17.82
N SER A 127 -35.21 0.44 17.23
CA SER A 127 -35.39 0.36 15.78
C SER A 127 -36.16 1.54 15.22
N GLY A 128 -36.04 1.80 13.92
CA GLY A 128 -36.91 2.72 13.21
C GLY A 128 -36.75 2.60 11.69
N ASN A 129 -37.74 3.14 10.97
CA ASN A 129 -37.68 3.35 9.53
C ASN A 129 -37.83 4.87 9.26
N ILE A 130 -36.75 5.62 9.48
CA ILE A 130 -36.78 7.09 9.53
C ILE A 130 -35.77 7.64 8.51
N ASP A 131 -36.22 8.48 7.58
CA ASP A 131 -35.32 9.29 6.72
C ASP A 131 -34.72 10.48 7.50
N ASN A 132 -34.00 10.14 8.56
CA ASN A 132 -33.29 11.01 9.50
C ASN A 132 -32.41 10.08 10.38
N PRO A 133 -31.45 10.60 11.16
CA PRO A 133 -30.89 9.85 12.28
C PRO A 133 -31.94 9.18 13.16
N LEU A 134 -31.68 7.93 13.55
CA LEU A 134 -32.43 7.27 14.62
C LEU A 134 -32.15 7.96 15.97
N VAL A 135 -30.88 8.25 16.24
CA VAL A 135 -30.41 8.95 17.45
C VAL A 135 -29.58 10.16 17.05
N THR A 136 -29.83 11.31 17.67
CA THR A 136 -28.98 12.51 17.57
C THR A 136 -28.52 12.96 18.95
N LEU A 137 -27.21 13.17 19.10
CA LEU A 137 -26.60 13.91 20.20
C LEU A 137 -26.32 15.33 19.72
N ASN A 138 -27.15 16.29 20.17
CA ASN A 138 -27.19 17.67 19.71
C ASN A 138 -26.62 18.61 20.77
N GLY A 139 -25.30 18.83 20.73
CA GLY A 139 -24.55 19.50 21.80
C GLY A 139 -24.53 18.70 23.10
N ALA A 140 -24.94 17.43 23.05
CA ALA A 140 -25.00 16.55 24.22
C ALA A 140 -23.60 16.09 24.59
N ASP A 141 -23.29 16.20 25.87
CA ASP A 141 -21.97 15.92 26.43
C ASP A 141 -22.05 14.87 27.54
N ASN A 142 -20.96 14.13 27.75
CA ASN A 142 -20.86 13.11 28.81
C ASN A 142 -21.95 12.03 28.72
N VAL A 143 -22.35 11.66 27.49
CA VAL A 143 -23.28 10.56 27.23
C VAL A 143 -22.50 9.26 27.01
N THR A 144 -22.83 8.22 27.76
CA THR A 144 -22.38 6.86 27.51
C THR A 144 -23.56 6.01 27.01
N ILE A 145 -23.43 5.49 25.79
CA ILE A 145 -24.28 4.42 25.26
C ILE A 145 -23.50 3.12 25.41
N ASP A 146 -23.93 2.25 26.32
CA ASP A 146 -23.30 0.96 26.62
C ASP A 146 -24.22 -0.19 26.22
N GLY A 147 -23.82 -0.92 25.18
CA GLY A 147 -24.65 -2.00 24.67
C GLY A 147 -24.51 -3.32 25.41
N ARG A 148 -23.74 -3.39 26.50
CA ARG A 148 -23.68 -4.58 27.34
C ARG A 148 -24.93 -4.69 28.22
N VAL A 149 -25.34 -5.92 28.51
CA VAL A 149 -26.43 -6.17 29.46
C VAL A 149 -26.04 -5.63 30.83
N ASN A 150 -26.86 -4.72 31.36
CA ASN A 150 -26.65 -3.98 32.60
C ASN A 150 -25.32 -3.20 32.65
N ALA A 151 -24.76 -2.83 31.48
CA ALA A 151 -23.43 -2.21 31.35
C ALA A 151 -22.29 -3.06 31.96
N THR A 152 -22.44 -4.38 31.99
CA THR A 152 -21.46 -5.33 32.57
C THR A 152 -21.00 -6.39 31.57
N GLY A 153 -19.80 -6.94 31.76
CA GLY A 153 -19.23 -7.97 30.86
C GLY A 153 -18.55 -7.39 29.62
N THR A 154 -18.48 -8.18 28.55
CA THR A 154 -17.70 -7.89 27.32
C THR A 154 -18.47 -8.15 26.02
N THR A 155 -19.75 -8.52 26.08
CA THR A 155 -20.53 -8.87 24.89
C THR A 155 -21.24 -7.64 24.34
N SER A 156 -21.10 -7.39 23.04
CA SER A 156 -21.86 -6.36 22.34
C SER A 156 -23.27 -6.84 22.05
N ASP A 157 -24.30 -6.22 22.64
CA ASP A 157 -25.66 -6.78 22.67
C ASP A 157 -26.73 -5.82 22.13
N LEU A 158 -26.88 -4.63 22.73
CA LEU A 158 -27.90 -3.65 22.34
C LEU A 158 -27.75 -3.23 20.86
N ILE A 159 -28.87 -3.34 20.12
CA ILE A 159 -28.93 -3.08 18.69
C ILE A 159 -29.60 -1.74 18.42
N PHE A 160 -28.97 -0.87 17.64
CA PHE A 160 -29.61 0.29 17.05
C PHE A 160 -29.73 0.08 15.55
N ILE A 161 -30.95 0.15 15.02
CA ILE A 161 -31.21 -0.14 13.59
C ILE A 161 -32.13 0.88 12.95
N ASN A 162 -31.64 1.55 11.91
CA ASN A 162 -32.45 2.36 11.00
C ASN A 162 -32.53 1.68 9.63
N THR A 163 -33.71 1.22 9.25
CA THR A 163 -33.93 0.49 7.99
C THR A 163 -34.23 1.39 6.80
N SER A 164 -34.34 2.71 7.01
CA SER A 164 -34.65 3.65 5.93
C SER A 164 -33.50 3.73 4.93
N THR A 165 -33.85 3.68 3.64
CA THR A 165 -32.93 3.90 2.51
C THR A 165 -32.89 5.36 2.07
N GLY A 166 -33.59 6.24 2.79
CA GLY A 166 -33.60 7.68 2.51
C GLY A 166 -32.22 8.32 2.67
N ILE A 167 -32.05 9.49 2.05
CA ILE A 167 -30.74 10.17 1.95
C ILE A 167 -30.26 10.80 3.27
N SER A 168 -31.16 10.95 4.24
CA SER A 168 -30.85 11.47 5.57
C SER A 168 -30.80 10.36 6.63
N ALA A 169 -31.09 9.11 6.26
CA ALA A 169 -31.10 7.98 7.17
C ALA A 169 -29.71 7.66 7.71
N SER A 170 -29.64 7.41 9.02
CA SER A 170 -28.45 7.03 9.77
C SER A 170 -28.84 6.46 11.13
N THR A 171 -27.90 5.82 11.84
CA THR A 171 -28.15 5.30 13.19
C THR A 171 -27.85 6.36 14.24
N LEU A 172 -26.71 7.03 14.15
CA LEU A 172 -26.25 7.97 15.18
C LEU A 172 -25.59 9.20 14.56
N ARG A 173 -25.99 10.39 15.04
CA ARG A 173 -25.39 11.68 14.68
C ARG A 173 -24.82 12.41 15.89
N PHE A 174 -23.62 12.94 15.75
CA PHE A 174 -23.03 13.97 16.62
C PHE A 174 -23.08 15.33 15.92
N ILE A 175 -23.67 16.33 16.57
CA ILE A 175 -23.85 17.68 16.01
C ILE A 175 -23.80 18.76 17.08
N ASN A 176 -23.42 19.98 16.70
CA ASN A 176 -23.49 21.20 17.53
C ASN A 176 -22.68 21.13 18.82
N SER A 177 -21.44 20.68 18.69
CA SER A 177 -20.50 20.49 19.80
C SER A 177 -20.94 19.45 20.80
N SER A 178 -21.22 18.25 20.28
CA SER A 178 -21.39 17.06 21.11
C SER A 178 -20.01 16.51 21.47
N GLU A 179 -19.66 16.59 22.75
CA GLU A 179 -18.31 16.35 23.25
C GLU A 179 -18.24 15.27 24.35
N ASN A 180 -17.11 14.58 24.45
CA ASN A 180 -16.82 13.63 25.54
C ASN A 180 -17.83 12.48 25.67
N ASN A 181 -18.45 12.06 24.57
CA ASN A 181 -19.41 10.96 24.56
C ASN A 181 -18.70 9.63 24.26
N THR A 182 -19.28 8.53 24.75
CA THR A 182 -18.78 7.17 24.50
C THR A 182 -19.90 6.28 24.00
N VAL A 183 -19.68 5.63 22.86
CA VAL A 183 -20.54 4.57 22.34
C VAL A 183 -19.75 3.28 22.37
N ARG A 184 -20.22 2.28 23.12
CA ARG A 184 -19.49 1.04 23.30
C ARG A 184 -20.36 -0.20 23.29
N TYR A 185 -19.81 -1.31 22.81
CA TYR A 185 -20.46 -2.62 22.83
C TYR A 185 -21.87 -2.63 22.20
N THR A 186 -22.14 -1.77 21.23
CA THR A 186 -23.43 -1.76 20.51
C THR A 186 -23.29 -2.39 19.13
N THR A 187 -24.41 -2.82 18.56
CA THR A 187 -24.51 -3.11 17.13
C THR A 187 -25.28 -1.98 16.45
N LEU A 188 -24.62 -1.22 15.59
CA LEU A 188 -25.17 -0.07 14.87
C LEU A 188 -25.42 -0.44 13.41
N LYS A 189 -26.67 -0.30 12.95
CA LYS A 189 -27.08 -0.65 11.59
C LYS A 189 -27.85 0.46 10.90
N ALA A 190 -27.47 0.78 9.66
CA ALA A 190 -28.19 1.74 8.82
C ALA A 190 -28.31 1.26 7.36
N SER A 191 -29.29 1.80 6.64
CA SER A 191 -29.53 1.55 5.21
C SER A 191 -29.41 2.81 4.33
N GLY A 192 -29.00 3.95 4.88
CA GLY A 192 -28.95 5.23 4.15
C GLY A 192 -27.96 5.24 2.98
N LEU A 193 -28.36 5.84 1.85
CA LEU A 193 -27.65 5.77 0.56
C LEU A 193 -27.02 7.11 0.14
N SER A 194 -26.56 7.91 1.10
CA SER A 194 -25.98 9.24 0.84
C SER A 194 -24.50 9.30 1.18
N ALA A 195 -23.73 10.00 0.34
CA ALA A 195 -22.34 10.32 0.61
C ALA A 195 -22.17 11.30 1.79
N ALA A 196 -23.24 12.02 2.15
CA ALA A 196 -23.26 13.01 3.23
C ALA A 196 -23.65 12.42 4.60
N THR A 197 -23.94 11.12 4.68
CA THR A 197 -24.25 10.43 5.94
C THR A 197 -23.40 9.16 6.09
N GLY A 198 -23.54 8.50 7.24
CA GLY A 198 -23.03 7.16 7.48
C GLY A 198 -23.90 6.42 8.51
N ILE A 199 -23.49 5.22 8.91
CA ILE A 199 -24.10 4.54 10.07
C ILE A 199 -23.96 5.45 11.29
N VAL A 200 -22.75 5.97 11.49
CA VAL A 200 -22.43 7.02 12.47
C VAL A 200 -21.78 8.19 11.75
N TYR A 201 -22.10 9.42 12.14
CA TYR A 201 -21.47 10.58 11.53
C TYR A 201 -21.41 11.81 12.44
N PHE A 202 -20.36 12.60 12.22
CA PHE A 202 -20.00 13.82 12.94
C PHE A 202 -20.06 14.98 11.95
N VAL A 203 -20.89 15.98 12.22
CA VAL A 203 -21.24 17.00 11.22
C VAL A 203 -20.93 18.42 11.70
N SER A 204 -21.33 19.44 10.94
CA SER A 204 -21.06 20.84 11.27
C SER A 204 -21.61 21.27 12.63
N SER A 205 -20.90 22.18 13.30
CA SER A 205 -21.31 22.77 14.59
C SER A 205 -21.63 24.26 14.44
N ALA A 206 -22.84 24.66 14.86
CA ALA A 206 -23.28 26.07 14.82
C ALA A 206 -22.71 26.94 15.95
N SER A 207 -22.17 26.33 17.00
CA SER A 207 -21.54 26.96 18.18
C SER A 207 -20.56 25.99 18.85
N GLY A 208 -19.73 26.45 19.78
CA GLY A 208 -18.75 25.62 20.52
C GLY A 208 -17.48 25.32 19.71
N ASN A 209 -16.80 24.21 20.03
CA ASN A 209 -15.48 23.88 19.49
C ASN A 209 -15.48 22.86 18.35
N GLY A 210 -16.60 22.18 18.09
CA GLY A 210 -16.63 21.01 17.20
C GLY A 210 -17.16 19.79 17.95
N ASN A 211 -17.47 18.70 17.24
CA ASN A 211 -17.88 17.47 17.92
C ASN A 211 -16.63 16.70 18.33
N ASP A 212 -16.20 16.90 19.58
CA ASP A 212 -14.84 16.60 19.99
C ASP A 212 -14.75 15.52 21.07
N ASN A 213 -13.59 14.84 21.13
CA ASN A 213 -13.27 13.89 22.21
C ASN A 213 -14.30 12.77 22.39
N ASN A 214 -15.03 12.40 21.33
CA ASN A 214 -15.97 11.29 21.36
C ASN A 214 -15.25 9.97 21.06
N ILE A 215 -15.75 8.88 21.64
CA ILE A 215 -15.18 7.53 21.53
C ILE A 215 -16.23 6.58 21.00
N ILE A 216 -15.87 5.82 19.96
CA ILE A 216 -16.63 4.64 19.50
C ILE A 216 -15.74 3.42 19.66
N GLU A 217 -16.14 2.48 20.53
CA GLU A 217 -15.31 1.32 20.87
C GLU A 217 -16.04 -0.02 21.04
N TYR A 218 -15.43 -1.13 20.62
CA TYR A 218 -16.01 -2.47 20.76
C TYR A 218 -17.41 -2.62 20.10
N CYS A 219 -17.74 -1.76 19.15
CA CYS A 219 -19.01 -1.78 18.43
C CYS A 219 -18.93 -2.62 17.15
N ASN A 220 -20.09 -3.14 16.73
CA ASN A 220 -20.31 -3.71 15.42
C ASN A 220 -21.03 -2.69 14.54
N LEU A 221 -20.44 -2.30 13.40
CA LEU A 221 -21.04 -1.38 12.44
C LEU A 221 -21.26 -2.13 11.11
N THR A 222 -22.52 -2.23 10.67
CA THR A 222 -22.88 -2.95 9.44
C THR A 222 -24.13 -2.37 8.78
N CYS A 223 -24.39 -2.75 7.53
CA CYS A 223 -25.66 -2.46 6.87
C CYS A 223 -26.88 -3.07 7.59
N ALA A 224 -28.02 -2.40 7.50
CA ALA A 224 -29.32 -2.98 7.83
C ALA A 224 -29.86 -3.75 6.61
N GLY A 225 -30.07 -5.06 6.76
CA GLY A 225 -30.43 -5.95 5.66
C GLY A 225 -29.32 -6.02 4.60
N ILE A 226 -29.69 -5.91 3.32
CA ILE A 226 -28.75 -5.90 2.18
C ILE A 226 -28.33 -4.49 1.74
N ASN A 227 -28.90 -3.45 2.33
CA ASN A 227 -28.74 -2.06 1.89
C ASN A 227 -27.45 -1.46 2.46
N ARG A 228 -26.35 -1.59 1.74
CA ARG A 228 -25.03 -1.16 2.18
C ARG A 228 -24.88 0.37 2.12
N PRO A 229 -24.49 1.04 3.22
CA PRO A 229 -24.32 2.49 3.23
C PRO A 229 -23.10 2.94 2.41
N MET A 230 -23.00 4.25 2.13
CA MET A 230 -21.81 4.82 1.46
C MET A 230 -20.66 5.13 2.43
N ASN A 231 -20.94 5.32 3.72
CA ASN A 231 -19.93 5.44 4.76
C ASN A 231 -20.38 4.65 6.00
N ALA A 232 -19.50 3.91 6.66
CA ALA A 232 -19.82 3.40 8.00
C ALA A 232 -19.66 4.51 9.04
N ILE A 233 -18.53 5.22 9.02
CA ILE A 233 -18.29 6.42 9.84
C ILE A 233 -17.87 7.58 8.94
N LEU A 234 -18.48 8.75 9.13
CA LEU A 234 -18.16 9.98 8.41
C LEU A 234 -17.92 11.13 9.37
N SER A 235 -16.89 11.94 9.13
CA SER A 235 -16.70 13.25 9.77
C SER A 235 -16.54 14.35 8.75
N TYR A 236 -17.29 15.44 8.90
CA TYR A 236 -17.04 16.72 8.24
C TYR A 236 -17.43 17.85 9.20
N GLY A 237 -16.44 18.62 9.66
CA GLY A 237 -16.64 19.69 10.63
C GLY A 237 -16.90 21.05 9.98
N THR A 238 -16.76 22.10 10.78
CA THR A 238 -16.83 23.51 10.31
C THR A 238 -15.49 24.19 10.56
N ALA A 239 -15.06 25.08 9.66
CA ALA A 239 -13.80 25.80 9.84
C ALA A 239 -13.82 26.62 11.15
N GLY A 240 -12.77 26.49 11.97
CA GLY A 240 -12.69 27.08 13.31
C GLY A 240 -13.51 26.35 14.38
N ARG A 241 -14.14 25.23 14.03
CA ARG A 241 -14.90 24.32 14.90
C ARG A 241 -14.74 22.88 14.39
N GLU A 242 -13.49 22.51 14.22
CA GLU A 242 -13.11 21.23 13.65
C GLU A 242 -13.57 20.09 14.54
N ASN A 243 -14.04 18.98 13.97
CA ASN A 243 -14.29 17.79 14.77
C ASN A 243 -12.93 17.18 15.16
N SER A 244 -12.57 17.27 16.44
CA SER A 244 -11.21 17.04 16.95
C SER A 244 -11.11 15.98 18.04
N GLY A 245 -9.97 15.30 18.11
CA GLY A 245 -9.64 14.38 19.21
C GLY A 245 -10.51 13.12 19.30
N ASN A 246 -11.33 12.84 18.29
CA ASN A 246 -12.24 11.69 18.29
C ASN A 246 -11.48 10.37 18.08
N ILE A 247 -11.96 9.30 18.72
CA ILE A 247 -11.30 7.99 18.77
C ILE A 247 -12.26 6.91 18.28
N ILE A 248 -11.84 6.17 17.25
CA ILE A 248 -12.51 4.98 16.75
C ILE A 248 -11.60 3.78 17.03
N ARG A 249 -11.97 2.90 17.96
CA ARG A 249 -11.08 1.78 18.35
C ARG A 249 -11.74 0.44 18.63
N PHE A 250 -11.05 -0.66 18.35
CA PHE A 250 -11.51 -2.02 18.68
C PHE A 250 -12.91 -2.37 18.10
N ASN A 251 -13.35 -1.69 17.05
CA ASN A 251 -14.64 -1.95 16.42
C ASN A 251 -14.51 -3.01 15.32
N ALA A 252 -15.62 -3.68 15.02
CA ALA A 252 -15.79 -4.48 13.82
C ALA A 252 -16.69 -3.72 12.83
N LEU A 253 -16.14 -3.34 11.68
CA LEU A 253 -16.87 -2.71 10.59
C LEU A 253 -16.96 -3.72 9.43
N TYR A 254 -18.16 -4.09 9.01
CA TYR A 254 -18.32 -5.09 7.96
C TYR A 254 -19.53 -4.82 7.05
N ASN A 255 -19.49 -5.38 5.85
CA ASN A 255 -20.54 -5.23 4.81
C ASN A 255 -20.91 -3.75 4.53
N PHE A 256 -19.93 -2.85 4.54
CA PHE A 256 -20.16 -1.40 4.48
C PHE A 256 -19.89 -0.77 3.12
N PHE A 257 -19.31 -1.48 2.14
CA PHE A 257 -19.15 -0.93 0.79
C PHE A 257 -20.42 -1.08 -0.02
N ASN A 258 -21.04 0.05 -0.37
CA ASN A 258 -22.13 0.10 -1.33
C ASN A 258 -21.73 -0.53 -2.67
N ASP A 259 -22.61 -1.30 -3.28
CA ASP A 259 -22.34 -2.05 -4.52
C ASP A 259 -22.37 -1.19 -5.79
N SER A 260 -23.10 -0.08 -5.76
CA SER A 260 -23.42 0.77 -6.91
C SER A 260 -22.77 2.14 -6.85
N ASN A 261 -22.19 2.52 -5.70
CA ASN A 261 -21.58 3.83 -5.48
C ASN A 261 -20.22 3.70 -4.79
N SER A 262 -19.39 4.73 -4.95
CA SER A 262 -18.15 4.89 -4.18
C SER A 262 -18.45 4.94 -2.68
N ALA A 263 -17.69 4.20 -1.87
CA ALA A 263 -17.99 4.03 -0.45
C ALA A 263 -16.72 3.94 0.42
N ASN A 264 -16.88 4.27 1.70
CA ASN A 264 -15.79 4.26 2.67
C ASN A 264 -16.16 3.47 3.94
N GLY A 265 -15.19 2.85 4.59
CA GLY A 265 -15.37 2.36 5.96
C GLY A 265 -15.43 3.55 6.90
N ILE A 266 -14.31 4.25 7.04
CA ILE A 266 -14.20 5.50 7.79
C ILE A 266 -13.77 6.61 6.82
N ASN A 267 -14.52 7.70 6.76
CA ASN A 267 -14.19 8.89 5.98
C ASN A 267 -14.02 10.11 6.90
N ILE A 268 -12.78 10.55 7.09
CA ILE A 268 -12.43 11.77 7.79
C ILE A 268 -12.21 12.87 6.75
N SER A 269 -13.23 13.67 6.52
CA SER A 269 -13.24 14.76 5.54
C SER A 269 -12.93 16.12 6.20
N GLY A 270 -13.11 17.20 5.44
CA GLY A 270 -12.69 18.56 5.80
C GLY A 270 -13.10 19.02 7.20
N ASN A 271 -12.29 19.90 7.78
CA ASN A 271 -12.45 20.45 9.13
C ASN A 271 -12.52 19.35 10.21
N SER A 272 -11.65 18.35 10.11
CA SER A 272 -11.48 17.30 11.11
C SER A 272 -10.00 17.21 11.47
N THR A 273 -9.67 17.09 12.76
CA THR A 273 -8.27 17.13 13.28
C THR A 273 -8.05 16.09 14.38
N ASP A 274 -6.81 15.63 14.60
CA ASP A 274 -6.43 14.69 15.69
C ASP A 274 -7.32 13.44 15.83
N TRP A 275 -7.79 12.89 14.71
CA TRP A 275 -8.53 11.62 14.73
C TRP A 275 -7.60 10.43 14.96
N LYS A 276 -8.04 9.51 15.83
CA LYS A 276 -7.32 8.27 16.15
C LYS A 276 -8.16 7.06 15.73
N ILE A 277 -7.66 6.31 14.77
CA ILE A 277 -8.28 5.10 14.23
C ILE A 277 -7.39 3.92 14.64
N VAL A 278 -7.82 3.16 15.66
CA VAL A 278 -6.94 2.25 16.41
C VAL A 278 -7.51 0.84 16.50
N SER A 279 -6.80 -0.17 16.01
CA SER A 279 -7.15 -1.58 16.27
C SER A 279 -8.56 -2.00 15.87
N ASN A 280 -9.11 -1.40 14.82
CA ASN A 280 -10.40 -1.82 14.25
C ASN A 280 -10.20 -2.98 13.27
N SER A 281 -11.23 -3.81 13.09
CA SER A 281 -11.30 -4.84 12.06
C SER A 281 -12.29 -4.44 10.97
N PHE A 282 -11.84 -4.51 9.72
CA PHE A 282 -12.63 -4.23 8.52
C PHE A 282 -12.65 -5.47 7.63
N TYR A 283 -13.84 -6.00 7.38
CA TYR A 283 -13.99 -7.24 6.61
C TYR A 283 -15.32 -7.28 5.86
N ASP A 284 -15.46 -8.25 4.96
CA ASP A 284 -16.73 -8.49 4.25
C ASP A 284 -17.15 -9.94 4.41
N THR A 285 -18.33 -10.16 4.95
CA THR A 285 -18.85 -11.50 5.22
C THR A 285 -19.41 -12.18 3.97
N ALA A 286 -19.58 -11.43 2.87
CA ALA A 286 -20.05 -11.93 1.59
C ALA A 286 -19.28 -11.29 0.43
N SER A 287 -19.29 -11.93 -0.74
CA SER A 287 -18.67 -11.35 -1.93
C SER A 287 -19.38 -10.06 -2.34
N LEU A 288 -18.64 -8.97 -2.50
CA LEU A 288 -19.15 -7.73 -3.08
C LEU A 288 -19.13 -7.83 -4.60
N VAL A 289 -20.28 -7.59 -5.24
CA VAL A 289 -20.38 -7.47 -6.71
C VAL A 289 -20.60 -6.00 -7.06
N CYS A 290 -19.60 -5.38 -7.67
CA CYS A 290 -19.67 -3.96 -8.03
C CYS A 290 -20.48 -3.77 -9.32
N THR A 291 -21.40 -2.83 -9.32
CA THR A 291 -22.29 -2.54 -10.47
C THR A 291 -21.92 -1.26 -11.23
N GLY A 292 -20.77 -0.65 -10.90
CA GLY A 292 -20.29 0.56 -11.57
C GLY A 292 -18.82 0.90 -11.31
N ASN A 293 -18.38 2.03 -11.87
CA ASN A 293 -17.04 2.57 -11.69
C ASN A 293 -16.92 3.25 -10.32
N ASN A 294 -16.57 2.47 -9.29
CA ASN A 294 -16.56 2.93 -7.91
C ASN A 294 -15.14 3.10 -7.36
N ILE A 295 -15.00 4.01 -6.39
CA ILE A 295 -13.81 4.19 -5.56
C ILE A 295 -14.15 3.71 -4.15
N TYR A 296 -13.41 2.72 -3.67
CA TYR A 296 -13.54 2.18 -2.33
C TYR A 296 -12.31 2.50 -1.50
N SER A 297 -12.52 3.01 -0.28
CA SER A 297 -11.43 3.25 0.67
C SER A 297 -11.85 2.76 2.05
N VAL A 298 -11.12 1.81 2.62
CA VAL A 298 -11.49 1.28 3.94
C VAL A 298 -11.33 2.38 5.00
N ILE A 299 -10.17 3.05 5.00
CA ILE A 299 -9.94 4.27 5.77
C ILE A 299 -9.57 5.37 4.78
N ARG A 300 -10.32 6.46 4.79
CA ARG A 300 -10.07 7.65 3.99
C ARG A 300 -9.89 8.85 4.90
N ILE A 301 -8.73 9.49 4.81
CA ILE A 301 -8.45 10.77 5.44
C ILE A 301 -8.18 11.77 4.32
N SER A 302 -8.99 12.82 4.25
CA SER A 302 -8.93 13.84 3.18
C SER A 302 -9.00 15.24 3.78
N THR A 303 -8.21 15.48 4.83
CA THR A 303 -8.16 16.75 5.56
C THR A 303 -6.71 17.05 5.93
N ALA A 304 -6.28 18.29 5.72
CA ALA A 304 -4.92 18.71 5.99
C ALA A 304 -4.71 18.95 7.49
N SER A 305 -4.67 17.87 8.28
CA SER A 305 -4.33 17.89 9.70
C SER A 305 -3.50 16.67 10.09
N ILE A 306 -3.23 16.49 11.39
CA ILE A 306 -2.49 15.36 11.94
C ILE A 306 -3.50 14.31 12.39
N HIS A 307 -3.28 13.07 11.97
CA HIS A 307 -4.11 11.92 12.33
C HIS A 307 -3.25 10.71 12.67
N THR A 308 -3.82 9.78 13.42
CA THR A 308 -3.18 8.49 13.73
C THR A 308 -4.05 7.34 13.24
N VAL A 309 -3.46 6.47 12.42
CA VAL A 309 -4.06 5.21 11.95
C VAL A 309 -3.14 4.07 12.37
N THR A 310 -3.49 3.38 13.45
CA THR A 310 -2.59 2.40 14.08
C THR A 310 -3.24 1.04 14.36
N GLY A 311 -2.53 -0.04 14.03
CA GLY A 311 -2.91 -1.39 14.45
C GLY A 311 -4.21 -1.92 13.85
N ASN A 312 -4.74 -1.33 12.78
CA ASN A 312 -6.00 -1.77 12.17
C ASN A 312 -5.81 -3.02 11.29
N PHE A 313 -6.84 -3.85 11.21
CA PHE A 313 -6.90 -5.08 10.43
C PHE A 313 -7.89 -4.90 9.28
N ILE A 314 -7.42 -4.98 8.05
CA ILE A 314 -8.20 -4.75 6.83
C ILE A 314 -8.12 -6.00 5.97
N GLY A 315 -9.23 -6.73 5.81
CA GLY A 315 -9.31 -7.94 5.00
C GLY A 315 -10.07 -9.10 5.61
N GLY A 316 -10.18 -10.19 4.84
CA GLY A 316 -10.89 -11.41 5.23
C GLY A 316 -12.41 -11.29 5.32
N SER A 317 -13.04 -12.32 5.87
CA SER A 317 -14.48 -12.40 6.14
C SER A 317 -14.83 -12.43 7.62
N GLY A 318 -13.82 -12.32 8.48
CA GLY A 318 -13.96 -12.15 9.92
C GLY A 318 -12.95 -11.16 10.50
N PRO A 319 -13.09 -10.84 11.80
CA PRO A 319 -12.17 -9.94 12.50
C PRO A 319 -10.70 -10.36 12.38
N LEU A 320 -9.78 -9.40 12.51
CA LEU A 320 -8.33 -9.63 12.47
C LEU A 320 -7.84 -10.28 11.15
N CYS A 321 -8.51 -9.99 10.03
CA CYS A 321 -8.25 -10.58 8.71
C CYS A 321 -8.41 -12.11 8.64
N THR A 322 -9.17 -12.71 9.55
CA THR A 322 -9.45 -14.16 9.58
C THR A 322 -10.56 -14.55 8.59
N GLY A 323 -10.82 -15.86 8.48
CA GLY A 323 -11.84 -16.41 7.58
C GLY A 323 -11.38 -16.50 6.13
N THR A 324 -12.34 -16.60 5.22
CA THR A 324 -12.10 -16.60 3.77
C THR A 324 -11.67 -15.21 3.29
N PRO A 325 -11.02 -15.10 2.12
CA PRO A 325 -10.64 -13.80 1.58
C PRO A 325 -11.83 -12.86 1.39
N TRP A 326 -11.61 -11.57 1.67
CA TRP A 326 -12.51 -10.51 1.23
C TRP A 326 -12.55 -10.54 -0.30
N THR A 327 -13.69 -10.91 -0.86
CA THR A 327 -13.87 -11.03 -2.31
C THR A 327 -14.62 -9.82 -2.86
N MET A 328 -14.02 -9.12 -3.83
CA MET A 328 -14.65 -8.06 -4.61
C MET A 328 -14.59 -8.41 -6.09
N ASN A 329 -15.76 -8.52 -6.72
CA ASN A 329 -15.89 -8.83 -8.13
C ASN A 329 -16.42 -7.62 -8.90
N SER A 330 -15.62 -7.11 -9.83
CA SER A 330 -16.01 -5.98 -10.67
C SER A 330 -15.68 -6.23 -12.14
N GLY A 331 -16.72 -6.14 -12.98
CA GLY A 331 -16.56 -6.01 -14.43
C GLY A 331 -16.28 -4.57 -14.87
N PHE A 332 -16.13 -3.65 -13.91
CA PHE A 332 -15.98 -2.20 -14.10
C PHE A 332 -14.62 -1.71 -13.59
N ALA A 333 -14.29 -0.45 -13.89
CA ALA A 333 -13.02 0.17 -13.52
C ALA A 333 -13.02 0.63 -12.04
N THR A 334 -13.17 -0.32 -11.12
CA THR A 334 -13.22 -0.07 -9.68
C THR A 334 -11.82 0.11 -9.07
N PHE A 335 -11.62 1.12 -8.24
CA PHE A 335 -10.38 1.29 -7.47
C PHE A 335 -10.62 0.93 -6.01
N PHE A 336 -9.76 0.08 -5.44
CA PHE A 336 -9.74 -0.23 -4.01
C PHE A 336 -8.49 0.36 -3.35
N CYS A 337 -8.68 0.96 -2.17
CA CYS A 337 -7.60 1.37 -1.29
C CYS A 337 -7.82 0.88 0.15
N GLY A 338 -6.79 0.31 0.78
CA GLY A 338 -6.83 0.01 2.22
C GLY A 338 -6.84 1.31 3.04
N VAL A 339 -5.79 2.11 2.91
CA VAL A 339 -5.68 3.42 3.57
C VAL A 339 -5.41 4.51 2.54
N TYR A 340 -6.40 5.36 2.29
CA TYR A 340 -6.25 6.59 1.52
C TYR A 340 -5.96 7.75 2.47
N PHE A 341 -4.92 8.53 2.21
CA PHE A 341 -4.53 9.64 3.06
C PHE A 341 -4.09 10.87 2.27
N THR A 342 -4.61 12.03 2.68
CA THR A 342 -4.14 13.36 2.34
C THR A 342 -3.87 14.11 3.65
N GLY A 343 -2.62 14.49 3.89
CA GLY A 343 -2.19 15.19 5.11
C GLY A 343 -1.86 16.67 4.90
N ASN A 344 -1.40 17.30 5.98
CA ASN A 344 -0.81 18.64 5.95
C ASN A 344 0.72 18.58 5.77
N THR A 345 1.36 19.71 5.46
CA THR A 345 2.82 19.82 5.29
C THR A 345 3.56 20.41 6.48
N ALA A 346 2.86 20.80 7.56
CA ALA A 346 3.43 21.38 8.76
C ALA A 346 3.86 20.32 9.80
N ALA A 347 3.19 19.17 9.81
CA ALA A 347 3.42 18.09 10.76
C ALA A 347 2.98 16.74 10.17
N SER A 348 3.69 15.69 10.58
CA SER A 348 3.52 14.33 10.04
C SER A 348 2.39 13.58 10.72
N SER A 349 1.49 12.97 9.95
CA SER A 349 0.55 11.96 10.46
C SER A 349 1.23 10.61 10.65
N LEU A 350 0.65 9.77 11.50
CA LEU A 350 1.19 8.45 11.82
C LEU A 350 0.29 7.35 11.25
N ILE A 351 0.85 6.51 10.40
CA ILE A 351 0.19 5.31 9.85
C ILE A 351 1.07 4.13 10.22
N GLU A 352 0.73 3.41 11.28
CA GLU A 352 1.64 2.41 11.85
C GLU A 352 0.98 1.06 12.13
N ASN A 353 1.74 -0.02 12.00
CA ASN A 353 1.35 -1.37 12.42
C ASN A 353 -0.02 -1.85 11.88
N ASN A 354 -0.52 -1.28 10.78
CA ASN A 354 -1.75 -1.74 10.15
C ASN A 354 -1.47 -3.01 9.35
N THR A 355 -2.43 -3.95 9.35
CA THR A 355 -2.36 -5.21 8.61
C THR A 355 -3.43 -5.21 7.52
N ILE A 356 -3.01 -5.29 6.26
CA ILE A 356 -3.89 -5.34 5.08
C ILE A 356 -3.60 -6.65 4.36
N GLN A 357 -4.50 -7.63 4.42
CA GLN A 357 -4.23 -8.98 3.89
C GLN A 357 -5.50 -9.76 3.57
N ASN A 358 -5.41 -10.98 3.02
CA ASN A 358 -6.57 -11.87 2.80
C ASN A 358 -7.62 -11.28 1.84
N PHE A 359 -7.20 -10.96 0.61
CA PHE A 359 -8.04 -10.35 -0.44
C PHE A 359 -8.03 -11.14 -1.76
N ILE A 360 -9.19 -11.19 -2.40
CA ILE A 360 -9.34 -11.56 -3.81
C ILE A 360 -10.15 -10.46 -4.50
N ILE A 361 -9.52 -9.72 -5.40
CA ILE A 361 -10.14 -8.58 -6.07
C ILE A 361 -10.05 -8.79 -7.58
N SER A 362 -11.15 -8.57 -8.28
CA SER A 362 -11.18 -8.36 -9.72
C SER A 362 -11.69 -6.97 -10.05
N SER A 363 -10.96 -6.28 -10.91
CA SER A 363 -11.31 -4.95 -11.39
C SER A 363 -10.63 -4.71 -12.72
N THR A 364 -11.31 -3.98 -13.59
CA THR A 364 -10.70 -3.56 -14.84
C THR A 364 -9.82 -2.31 -14.63
N ASN A 365 -9.90 -1.55 -13.54
CA ASN A 365 -9.16 -0.28 -13.42
C ASN A 365 -7.63 -0.40 -13.71
N ALA A 366 -7.06 0.61 -14.38
CA ALA A 366 -5.62 0.69 -14.64
C ALA A 366 -4.79 0.77 -13.34
N ASN A 367 -5.39 1.27 -12.25
CA ASN A 367 -4.94 1.09 -10.88
C ASN A 367 -6.07 0.44 -10.07
N PRO A 368 -6.16 -0.90 -10.04
CA PRO A 368 -7.26 -1.58 -9.37
C PRO A 368 -7.11 -1.62 -7.86
N TRP A 369 -5.88 -1.48 -7.34
CA TRP A 369 -5.60 -1.75 -5.93
C TRP A 369 -4.35 -1.04 -5.43
N ASP A 370 -4.51 -0.34 -4.31
CA ASP A 370 -3.43 0.19 -3.48
C ASP A 370 -3.60 -0.28 -2.02
N GLY A 371 -2.52 -0.70 -1.37
CA GLY A 371 -2.54 -1.01 0.05
C GLY A 371 -2.66 0.26 0.87
N ILE A 372 -1.66 1.13 0.75
CA ILE A 372 -1.65 2.48 1.32
C ILE A 372 -1.39 3.48 0.21
N TYR A 373 -2.32 4.42 0.01
CA TYR A 373 -2.18 5.51 -0.94
C TYR A 373 -2.12 6.85 -0.22
N LEU A 374 -0.94 7.47 -0.29
CA LEU A 374 -0.68 8.83 0.14
C LEU A 374 -0.86 9.77 -1.07
N SER A 375 -1.93 10.55 -1.09
CA SER A 375 -2.10 11.53 -2.16
C SER A 375 -1.23 12.75 -1.93
N ALA A 376 -1.11 13.26 -0.70
CA ALA A 376 -0.25 14.39 -0.33
C ALA A 376 -0.05 14.46 1.20
N GLY A 377 0.78 15.40 1.65
CA GLY A 377 1.05 15.69 3.06
C GLY A 377 2.19 14.90 3.67
N ASN A 378 2.62 15.33 4.84
CA ASN A 378 3.67 14.68 5.62
C ASN A 378 3.09 13.45 6.32
N ALA A 379 3.78 12.32 6.25
CA ALA A 379 3.37 11.07 6.89
C ALA A 379 4.55 10.19 7.30
N THR A 380 4.38 9.45 8.39
CA THR A 380 5.28 8.38 8.83
C THR A 380 4.54 7.05 8.73
N LEU A 381 5.04 6.16 7.88
CA LEU A 381 4.51 4.82 7.66
C LEU A 381 5.43 3.83 8.33
N LEU A 382 5.06 3.32 9.50
CA LEU A 382 5.93 2.50 10.35
C LEU A 382 5.37 1.10 10.58
N GLY A 383 6.07 0.04 10.20
CA GLY A 383 5.71 -1.31 10.62
C GLY A 383 4.42 -1.87 10.01
N ASN A 384 3.88 -1.26 8.94
CA ASN A 384 2.66 -1.76 8.31
C ASN A 384 2.93 -3.08 7.56
N THR A 385 1.98 -3.99 7.58
CA THR A 385 2.01 -5.26 6.83
C THR A 385 0.97 -5.22 5.71
N ILE A 386 1.42 -5.42 4.47
CA ILE A 386 0.60 -5.53 3.27
C ILE A 386 0.83 -6.90 2.65
N GLY A 387 -0.19 -7.76 2.75
CA GLY A 387 -0.11 -9.18 2.43
C GLY A 387 0.51 -9.97 3.57
N SER A 388 1.66 -10.62 3.37
CA SER A 388 2.37 -11.38 4.40
C SER A 388 3.85 -11.55 4.09
N ALA A 389 4.70 -11.66 5.12
CA ALA A 389 6.14 -11.95 4.99
C ALA A 389 6.43 -13.38 4.47
N THR A 390 5.45 -14.28 4.56
CA THR A 390 5.57 -15.69 4.17
C THR A 390 4.34 -16.18 3.42
N GLY A 391 4.50 -17.23 2.64
CA GLY A 391 3.42 -17.79 1.82
C GLY A 391 3.19 -16.98 0.53
N THR A 392 2.15 -17.35 -0.20
CA THR A 392 1.74 -16.70 -1.46
C THR A 392 0.23 -16.44 -1.44
N ASN A 393 -0.23 -15.53 -2.30
CA ASN A 393 -1.65 -15.27 -2.53
C ASN A 393 -2.45 -14.78 -1.31
N SER A 394 -1.80 -14.12 -0.34
CA SER A 394 -2.52 -13.36 0.69
C SER A 394 -3.35 -12.25 0.05
N ILE A 395 -2.85 -11.64 -1.02
CA ILE A 395 -3.59 -10.70 -1.87
C ILE A 395 -3.49 -11.18 -3.31
N VAL A 396 -4.65 -11.33 -3.96
CA VAL A 396 -4.75 -11.64 -5.39
C VAL A 396 -5.56 -10.57 -6.09
N VAL A 397 -4.94 -9.87 -7.05
CA VAL A 397 -5.61 -8.84 -7.84
C VAL A 397 -5.63 -9.26 -9.30
N THR A 398 -6.83 -9.35 -9.87
CA THR A 398 -7.06 -9.82 -11.24
C THR A 398 -7.65 -8.72 -12.10
N THR A 399 -7.11 -8.55 -13.30
CA THR A 399 -7.59 -7.59 -14.29
C THR A 399 -8.18 -8.31 -15.50
N PRO A 400 -9.53 -8.47 -15.57
CA PRO A 400 -10.16 -9.22 -16.64
C PRO A 400 -10.17 -8.43 -17.96
N ASN A 401 -10.02 -9.12 -19.10
CA ASN A 401 -10.16 -8.50 -20.42
C ASN A 401 -11.63 -8.16 -20.70
N ALA A 402 -11.84 -7.26 -21.66
CA ALA A 402 -13.11 -7.23 -22.36
C ALA A 402 -13.35 -8.57 -23.06
N SER A 403 -14.58 -9.05 -23.04
CA SER A 403 -14.95 -10.33 -23.64
C SER A 403 -16.36 -10.26 -24.19
N ALA A 404 -16.61 -11.03 -25.24
CA ALA A 404 -17.90 -11.14 -25.88
C ALA A 404 -18.13 -12.57 -26.39
N THR A 405 -19.41 -12.94 -26.56
CA THR A 405 -19.81 -14.15 -27.28
C THR A 405 -20.50 -13.77 -28.58
N ALA A 406 -20.24 -14.53 -29.65
CA ALA A 406 -20.94 -14.37 -30.91
C ALA A 406 -22.20 -15.24 -30.96
N THR A 407 -23.23 -14.76 -31.65
CA THR A 407 -24.38 -15.56 -32.08
C THR A 407 -24.27 -15.80 -33.58
N ILE A 408 -24.46 -17.04 -34.02
CA ILE A 408 -24.51 -17.38 -35.45
C ILE A 408 -25.93 -17.76 -35.88
N SER A 409 -26.32 -17.35 -37.09
CA SER A 409 -27.52 -17.82 -37.78
C SER A 409 -27.26 -17.85 -39.29
N GLY A 410 -27.63 -18.93 -39.96
CA GLY A 410 -27.41 -19.09 -41.41
C GLY A 410 -25.93 -19.05 -41.84
N GLY A 411 -25.00 -19.39 -40.93
CA GLY A 411 -23.56 -19.35 -41.20
C GLY A 411 -22.91 -17.95 -41.11
N ILE A 412 -23.61 -16.98 -40.52
CA ILE A 412 -23.19 -15.58 -40.36
C ILE A 412 -23.23 -15.21 -38.87
N VAL A 413 -22.29 -14.38 -38.39
CA VAL A 413 -22.35 -13.76 -37.06
C VAL A 413 -23.41 -12.65 -37.07
N THR A 414 -24.48 -12.82 -36.30
CA THR A 414 -25.63 -11.89 -36.28
C THR A 414 -25.67 -11.01 -35.04
N ALA A 415 -25.00 -11.41 -33.95
CA ALA A 415 -24.92 -10.61 -32.73
C ALA A 415 -23.60 -10.85 -31.99
N LEU A 416 -23.22 -9.84 -31.20
CA LEU A 416 -22.16 -9.91 -30.20
C LEU A 416 -22.77 -9.52 -28.85
N THR A 417 -22.67 -10.41 -27.87
CA THR A 417 -23.11 -10.15 -26.49
C THR A 417 -21.89 -9.85 -25.64
N LEU A 418 -21.87 -8.67 -25.01
CA LEU A 418 -20.83 -8.29 -24.06
C LEU A 418 -20.90 -9.20 -22.81
N VAL A 419 -19.79 -9.89 -22.52
CA VAL A 419 -19.63 -10.71 -21.31
C VAL A 419 -18.86 -9.93 -20.25
N GLY A 420 -17.86 -9.14 -20.65
CA GLY A 420 -17.12 -8.24 -19.78
C GLY A 420 -16.61 -7.02 -20.54
N GLY A 421 -16.65 -5.85 -19.93
CA GLY A 421 -16.27 -4.58 -20.58
C GLY A 421 -14.77 -4.32 -20.64
N GLY A 422 -13.97 -5.02 -19.85
CA GLY A 422 -12.54 -4.72 -19.71
C GLY A 422 -12.28 -3.28 -19.28
N SER A 423 -11.11 -2.74 -19.63
CA SER A 423 -10.66 -1.39 -19.23
C SER A 423 -9.41 -0.90 -19.94
N GLY A 424 -9.07 0.37 -19.69
CA GLY A 424 -7.82 0.97 -20.12
C GLY A 424 -7.80 1.24 -21.62
N PHE A 425 -8.96 1.10 -22.28
CA PHE A 425 -9.10 1.39 -23.69
C PHE A 425 -9.05 2.91 -23.88
N THR A 426 -7.90 3.40 -24.34
CA THR A 426 -7.70 4.78 -24.79
C THR A 426 -8.03 4.95 -26.28
N ALA A 427 -8.24 3.84 -26.98
CA ALA A 427 -8.69 3.76 -28.36
C ALA A 427 -9.59 2.52 -28.55
N THR A 428 -10.43 2.52 -29.61
CA THR A 428 -11.31 1.40 -29.95
C THR A 428 -10.50 0.11 -30.14
N PRO A 429 -10.80 -0.97 -29.39
CA PRO A 429 -10.07 -2.22 -29.53
C PRO A 429 -10.34 -2.91 -30.88
N LEU A 430 -9.34 -3.63 -31.36
CA LEU A 430 -9.50 -4.50 -32.51
C LEU A 430 -10.28 -5.76 -32.11
N ILE A 431 -11.41 -6.00 -32.78
CA ILE A 431 -12.20 -7.22 -32.61
C ILE A 431 -11.77 -8.25 -33.64
N THR A 432 -11.29 -9.40 -33.17
CA THR A 432 -10.94 -10.53 -34.06
C THR A 432 -11.82 -11.74 -33.78
N PHE A 433 -12.13 -12.46 -34.85
CA PHE A 433 -12.90 -13.71 -34.80
C PHE A 433 -11.95 -14.84 -35.20
N THR A 434 -11.81 -15.83 -34.33
CA THR A 434 -10.99 -17.02 -34.61
C THR A 434 -11.88 -18.21 -34.92
N PRO A 435 -11.61 -18.97 -36.01
CA PRO A 435 -12.63 -19.74 -36.70
C PRO A 435 -12.88 -21.13 -36.10
N SER A 436 -14.05 -21.68 -36.42
CA SER A 436 -14.10 -22.91 -37.25
C SER A 436 -15.10 -22.73 -38.41
N GLY A 437 -14.66 -23.02 -39.64
CA GLY A 437 -15.50 -23.14 -40.85
C GLY A 437 -15.65 -21.90 -41.76
N SER A 438 -15.31 -20.69 -41.32
CA SER A 438 -15.63 -19.47 -42.09
C SER A 438 -14.89 -19.35 -43.43
N THR A 439 -15.62 -18.96 -44.48
CA THR A 439 -15.06 -18.54 -45.77
C THR A 439 -14.83 -17.03 -45.84
N THR A 440 -15.58 -16.25 -45.05
CA THR A 440 -15.33 -14.81 -44.83
C THR A 440 -15.35 -14.50 -43.34
N THR A 441 -14.28 -13.94 -42.81
CA THR A 441 -14.19 -13.58 -41.37
C THR A 441 -15.12 -12.40 -41.06
N ALA A 442 -15.75 -12.43 -39.90
CA ALA A 442 -16.61 -11.37 -39.43
C ALA A 442 -15.76 -10.18 -38.98
N THR A 443 -16.31 -8.98 -39.05
CA THR A 443 -15.69 -7.77 -38.55
C THR A 443 -16.68 -7.01 -37.68
N ALA A 444 -16.18 -6.40 -36.61
CA ALA A 444 -16.96 -5.58 -35.70
C ALA A 444 -16.09 -4.47 -35.10
N THR A 445 -16.73 -3.41 -34.64
CA THR A 445 -16.12 -2.36 -33.82
C THR A 445 -16.72 -2.39 -32.42
N ALA A 446 -15.95 -1.95 -31.43
CA ALA A 446 -16.44 -1.78 -30.05
C ALA A 446 -16.83 -0.31 -29.78
N THR A 447 -17.84 -0.11 -28.95
CA THR A 447 -18.19 1.18 -28.37
C THR A 447 -17.49 1.33 -27.02
N ILE A 448 -16.80 2.46 -26.78
CA ILE A 448 -16.13 2.74 -25.51
C ILE A 448 -16.79 3.92 -24.81
N SER A 449 -16.99 3.81 -23.49
CA SER A 449 -17.28 4.93 -22.60
C SER A 449 -16.47 4.82 -21.32
N GLY A 450 -15.82 5.90 -20.88
CA GLY A 450 -15.01 5.90 -19.65
C GLY A 450 -13.83 4.91 -19.63
N GLY A 451 -13.31 4.53 -20.81
CA GLY A 451 -12.21 3.58 -20.95
C GLY A 451 -12.61 2.09 -20.89
N ILE A 452 -13.91 1.78 -21.01
CA ILE A 452 -14.49 0.43 -20.95
C ILE A 452 -15.31 0.15 -22.21
N VAL A 453 -15.31 -1.09 -22.71
CA VAL A 453 -16.21 -1.53 -23.79
C VAL A 453 -17.65 -1.66 -23.27
N THR A 454 -18.57 -0.92 -23.86
CA THR A 454 -20.00 -0.92 -23.49
C THR A 454 -20.90 -1.61 -24.50
N GLY A 455 -20.37 -1.98 -25.67
CA GLY A 455 -21.11 -2.69 -26.70
C GLY A 455 -20.30 -2.91 -27.96
N PHE A 456 -20.92 -3.55 -28.96
CA PHE A 456 -20.29 -3.85 -30.24
C PHE A 456 -21.24 -3.56 -31.40
N THR A 457 -20.65 -3.14 -32.52
CA THR A 457 -21.33 -2.98 -33.81
C THR A 457 -20.70 -3.92 -34.82
N ILE A 458 -21.46 -4.89 -35.32
CA ILE A 458 -20.99 -5.78 -36.38
C ILE A 458 -20.94 -4.98 -37.68
N THR A 459 -19.75 -4.87 -38.28
CA THR A 459 -19.54 -4.19 -39.56
C THR A 459 -19.65 -5.15 -40.73
N ASN A 460 -19.38 -6.44 -40.52
CA ASN A 460 -19.67 -7.53 -41.46
C ASN A 460 -19.83 -8.83 -40.67
N GLY A 461 -20.95 -9.54 -40.83
CA GLY A 461 -21.19 -10.82 -40.14
C GLY A 461 -20.34 -11.98 -40.64
N GLY A 462 -19.58 -11.79 -41.72
CA GLY A 462 -18.82 -12.85 -42.39
C GLY A 462 -19.72 -13.90 -43.03
N SER A 463 -19.16 -15.07 -43.34
CA SER A 463 -19.89 -16.22 -43.90
C SER A 463 -19.15 -17.54 -43.68
N GLY A 464 -19.88 -18.65 -43.74
CA GLY A 464 -19.35 -20.02 -43.64
C GLY A 464 -19.17 -20.55 -42.22
N TYR A 465 -19.58 -19.82 -41.18
CA TYR A 465 -19.43 -20.31 -39.80
C TYR A 465 -20.29 -21.54 -39.55
N THR A 466 -19.68 -22.69 -39.29
CA THR A 466 -20.38 -23.94 -38.93
C THR A 466 -20.51 -24.14 -37.42
N SER A 467 -19.84 -23.28 -36.63
CA SER A 467 -19.96 -23.19 -35.18
C SER A 467 -19.72 -21.74 -34.73
N ILE A 468 -20.11 -21.42 -33.49
CA ILE A 468 -19.90 -20.09 -32.92
C ILE A 468 -18.39 -19.78 -32.89
N PRO A 469 -17.93 -18.67 -33.49
CA PRO A 469 -16.52 -18.27 -33.42
C PRO A 469 -16.17 -17.71 -32.04
N SER A 470 -14.90 -17.83 -31.67
CA SER A 470 -14.37 -17.09 -30.52
C SER A 470 -14.20 -15.60 -30.89
N VAL A 471 -14.67 -14.71 -30.01
CA VAL A 471 -14.57 -13.26 -30.17
C VAL A 471 -13.50 -12.73 -29.24
N ASN A 472 -12.40 -12.23 -29.79
CA ASN A 472 -11.32 -11.66 -29.01
C ASN A 472 -11.36 -10.13 -29.11
N VAL A 473 -11.46 -9.47 -27.95
CA VAL A 473 -11.45 -8.01 -27.81
C VAL A 473 -10.03 -7.60 -27.43
N ASN A 474 -9.25 -7.13 -28.41
CA ASN A 474 -7.84 -6.82 -28.19
C ASN A 474 -7.69 -5.37 -27.71
N GLY A 475 -7.42 -5.20 -26.42
CA GLY A 475 -7.29 -3.89 -25.78
C GLY A 475 -5.90 -3.29 -25.73
N SER A 476 -5.87 -1.96 -25.59
CA SER A 476 -4.66 -1.13 -25.58
C SER A 476 -4.23 -0.70 -24.17
N GLY A 477 -4.44 -1.53 -23.14
CA GLY A 477 -4.21 -1.15 -21.75
C GLY A 477 -3.31 -2.13 -20.98
N TYR A 478 -2.87 -1.69 -19.81
CA TYR A 478 -2.24 -2.48 -18.76
C TYR A 478 -2.70 -1.92 -17.40
N SER A 479 -2.58 -2.73 -16.35
CA SER A 479 -2.85 -2.28 -14.97
C SER A 479 -1.59 -2.33 -14.12
N THR A 480 -1.53 -1.52 -13.07
CA THR A 480 -0.50 -1.57 -12.04
C THR A 480 -1.15 -1.57 -10.66
N THR A 481 -0.74 -2.50 -9.81
CA THR A 481 -1.12 -2.56 -8.40
C THR A 481 0.05 -2.13 -7.53
N HIS A 482 -0.22 -1.44 -6.42
CA HIS A 482 0.84 -0.91 -5.55
C HIS A 482 0.69 -1.37 -4.10
N GLY A 483 1.81 -1.67 -3.44
CA GLY A 483 1.82 -1.83 -1.99
C GLY A 483 1.61 -0.48 -1.30
N ILE A 484 2.61 0.39 -1.38
CA ILE A 484 2.57 1.77 -0.90
C ILE A 484 2.79 2.72 -2.08
N ARG A 485 1.88 3.68 -2.25
CA ARG A 485 1.93 4.68 -3.33
C ARG A 485 1.91 6.10 -2.80
N TYR A 486 2.81 6.94 -3.31
CA TYR A 486 2.89 8.35 -2.95
C TYR A 486 2.99 9.28 -4.18
N LEU A 487 2.14 10.32 -4.26
CA LEU A 487 1.90 11.07 -5.52
C LEU A 487 2.15 12.59 -5.57
N ASN A 488 1.81 13.40 -4.55
CA ASN A 488 1.92 14.87 -4.64
C ASN A 488 2.97 15.41 -3.67
N SER A 489 2.69 16.40 -2.82
CA SER A 489 3.70 17.07 -1.99
C SER A 489 3.76 16.54 -0.55
N GLY A 490 4.86 16.78 0.17
CA GLY A 490 5.02 16.41 1.59
C GLY A 490 6.23 15.52 1.89
N GLU A 491 6.74 15.59 3.11
CA GLU A 491 7.83 14.74 3.58
C GLU A 491 7.29 13.41 4.10
N VAL A 492 7.80 12.31 3.56
CA VAL A 492 7.30 10.98 3.91
C VAL A 492 8.46 10.08 4.36
N THR A 493 8.26 9.43 5.51
CA THR A 493 9.14 8.36 5.98
C THR A 493 8.38 7.04 5.93
N MET A 494 8.95 6.03 5.28
CA MET A 494 8.41 4.68 5.16
C MET A 494 9.43 3.72 5.78
N GLU A 495 9.15 3.23 6.98
CA GLU A 495 10.09 2.47 7.78
C GLU A 495 9.53 1.12 8.25
N ASN A 496 10.35 0.06 8.18
CA ASN A 496 10.03 -1.27 8.72
C ASN A 496 8.71 -1.89 8.19
N ASN A 497 8.20 -1.44 7.04
CA ASN A 497 7.00 -2.01 6.45
C ASN A 497 7.32 -3.35 5.77
N THR A 498 6.34 -4.27 5.78
CA THR A 498 6.40 -5.56 5.08
C THR A 498 5.37 -5.57 3.97
N ILE A 499 5.80 -5.88 2.74
CA ILE A 499 4.93 -6.01 1.56
C ILE A 499 5.26 -7.35 0.91
N GLY A 500 4.35 -8.33 0.89
CA GLY A 500 4.66 -9.67 0.38
C GLY A 500 3.42 -10.54 0.22
N SER A 501 3.55 -11.74 -0.35
CA SER A 501 2.42 -12.66 -0.62
C SER A 501 1.33 -12.03 -1.51
N ILE A 502 1.76 -11.37 -2.59
CA ILE A 502 0.90 -10.65 -3.55
C ILE A 502 1.04 -11.25 -4.94
N THR A 503 -0.10 -11.57 -5.57
CA THR A 503 -0.14 -12.01 -6.96
C THR A 503 -1.00 -11.08 -7.80
N THR A 504 -0.46 -10.58 -8.92
CA THR A 504 -1.24 -9.85 -9.92
C THR A 504 -1.48 -10.72 -11.15
N ASN A 505 -2.74 -10.84 -11.56
CA ASN A 505 -3.18 -11.65 -12.67
C ASN A 505 -3.68 -10.76 -13.82
N GLY A 506 -2.92 -10.71 -14.90
CA GLY A 506 -3.39 -10.23 -16.20
C GLY A 506 -3.86 -11.41 -17.09
N ASN A 507 -3.86 -11.21 -18.40
CA ASN A 507 -4.11 -12.26 -19.39
C ASN A 507 -3.18 -12.12 -20.62
N ALA A 508 -3.36 -12.98 -21.64
CA ALA A 508 -2.51 -12.99 -22.83
C ALA A 508 -2.45 -11.63 -23.59
N GLY A 509 -3.55 -10.86 -23.62
CA GLY A 509 -3.61 -9.55 -24.27
C GLY A 509 -3.39 -8.36 -23.34
N TYR A 510 -3.42 -8.58 -22.02
CA TYR A 510 -3.39 -7.51 -21.02
C TYR A 510 -2.39 -7.81 -19.90
N SER A 511 -1.37 -6.97 -19.77
CA SER A 511 -0.36 -7.08 -18.73
C SER A 511 -0.83 -6.44 -17.41
N HIS A 512 -0.38 -7.01 -16.28
CA HIS A 512 -0.66 -6.47 -14.95
C HIS A 512 0.63 -6.38 -14.15
N CYS A 513 1.10 -5.16 -14.00
CA CYS A 513 2.32 -4.76 -13.30
C CYS A 513 2.13 -4.76 -11.78
N PHE A 514 3.24 -4.75 -11.05
CA PHE A 514 3.24 -4.53 -9.61
C PHE A 514 4.43 -3.66 -9.19
N GLU A 515 4.18 -2.75 -8.25
CA GLU A 515 5.21 -1.90 -7.64
C GLU A 515 5.06 -1.93 -6.11
N GLY A 516 6.11 -2.35 -5.39
CA GLY A 516 6.05 -2.48 -3.93
C GLY A 516 5.89 -1.14 -3.23
N ILE A 517 6.87 -0.26 -3.39
CA ILE A 517 6.82 1.14 -2.94
C ILE A 517 7.06 2.04 -4.15
N VAL A 518 6.13 2.96 -4.44
CA VAL A 518 6.26 3.93 -5.53
C VAL A 518 6.19 5.37 -5.06
N ILE A 519 7.11 6.19 -5.56
CA ILE A 519 7.16 7.64 -5.42
C ILE A 519 7.04 8.25 -6.83
N SER A 520 6.00 9.02 -7.10
CA SER A 520 5.77 9.66 -8.41
C SER A 520 5.11 11.03 -8.25
N GLY A 521 5.30 12.00 -9.14
CA GLY A 521 4.54 13.27 -9.12
C GLY A 521 4.81 14.23 -7.95
N VAL A 522 5.74 13.89 -7.06
CA VAL A 522 6.15 14.66 -5.89
C VAL A 522 7.18 15.73 -6.26
N ALA A 523 6.88 16.97 -5.92
CA ALA A 523 7.79 18.11 -6.08
C ALA A 523 8.44 18.48 -4.74
N SER A 524 9.74 18.80 -4.80
CA SER A 524 10.47 19.53 -3.75
C SER A 524 10.36 18.99 -2.31
N SER A 525 10.25 17.67 -2.14
CA SER A 525 10.11 17.01 -0.82
C SER A 525 11.33 16.13 -0.47
N VAL A 526 11.47 15.74 0.80
CA VAL A 526 12.45 14.74 1.26
C VAL A 526 11.73 13.44 1.60
N ILE A 527 12.20 12.33 1.04
CA ILE A 527 11.59 11.01 1.21
C ILE A 527 12.59 10.02 1.78
N ASN A 528 12.21 9.31 2.83
CA ASN A 528 13.02 8.27 3.46
C ASN A 528 12.31 6.92 3.34
N ILE A 529 12.99 5.92 2.79
CA ILE A 529 12.50 4.55 2.63
C ILE A 529 13.52 3.65 3.32
N ASN A 530 13.23 3.24 4.55
CA ASN A 530 14.20 2.61 5.44
C ASN A 530 13.75 1.22 5.91
N ASN A 531 14.63 0.23 5.85
CA ASN A 531 14.43 -1.06 6.52
C ASN A 531 13.13 -1.81 6.15
N ASN A 532 12.56 -1.57 4.97
CA ASN A 532 11.35 -2.26 4.51
C ASN A 532 11.70 -3.64 3.92
N LEU A 533 10.81 -4.61 4.12
CA LEU A 533 10.85 -5.91 3.45
C LEU A 533 9.83 -5.94 2.31
N ILE A 534 10.30 -6.11 1.07
CA ILE A 534 9.47 -6.25 -0.13
C ILE A 534 9.69 -7.65 -0.71
N GLY A 535 8.67 -8.49 -0.60
CA GLY A 535 8.64 -9.89 -0.97
C GLY A 535 8.75 -10.80 0.25
N SER A 536 9.69 -11.74 0.26
CA SER A 536 9.87 -12.66 1.39
C SER A 536 11.32 -13.07 1.55
N LEU A 537 11.75 -13.35 2.78
CA LEU A 537 13.07 -13.88 3.03
C LEU A 537 13.21 -15.37 2.72
N SER A 538 12.09 -16.11 2.71
CA SER A 538 12.05 -17.58 2.70
C SER A 538 11.06 -18.18 1.69
N THR A 539 10.10 -17.41 1.19
CA THR A 539 9.07 -17.92 0.26
C THR A 539 9.30 -17.41 -1.16
N ALA A 540 9.65 -18.34 -2.07
CA ALA A 540 9.72 -18.04 -3.50
C ALA A 540 8.35 -17.61 -4.06
N ASN A 541 8.36 -16.76 -5.09
CA ASN A 541 7.15 -16.16 -5.66
C ASN A 541 6.28 -15.41 -4.63
N SER A 542 6.87 -14.87 -3.57
CA SER A 542 6.12 -14.07 -2.58
C SER A 542 5.40 -12.91 -3.27
N ILE A 543 6.07 -12.23 -4.21
CA ILE A 543 5.41 -11.30 -5.11
C ILE A 543 5.53 -11.83 -6.53
N LYS A 544 4.41 -12.03 -7.21
CA LYS A 544 4.36 -12.60 -8.56
C LYS A 544 3.46 -11.80 -9.49
N THR A 545 4.02 -11.26 -10.57
CA THR A 545 3.23 -10.80 -11.71
C THR A 545 3.01 -12.00 -12.63
N SER A 546 1.84 -12.63 -12.53
CA SER A 546 1.58 -13.97 -13.07
C SER A 546 1.20 -13.99 -14.55
N SER A 547 0.85 -12.84 -15.12
CA SER A 547 0.38 -12.78 -16.52
C SER A 547 1.46 -13.24 -17.49
N PRO A 548 1.20 -14.26 -18.35
CA PRO A 548 2.08 -14.54 -19.47
C PRO A 548 2.09 -13.36 -20.45
N ALA A 549 0.92 -12.76 -20.75
CA ALA A 549 0.81 -11.59 -21.65
C ALA A 549 1.54 -11.75 -23.01
N THR A 550 1.49 -12.96 -23.59
CA THR A 550 2.17 -13.35 -24.85
C THR A 550 1.92 -12.42 -26.03
N VAL A 551 0.75 -11.78 -26.09
CA VAL A 551 0.32 -10.92 -27.22
C VAL A 551 -0.02 -9.49 -26.78
N SER A 552 0.26 -9.13 -25.53
CA SER A 552 0.00 -7.78 -25.04
C SER A 552 0.94 -6.78 -25.71
N LEU A 553 0.39 -5.67 -26.18
CA LEU A 553 1.18 -4.55 -26.71
C LEU A 553 1.92 -3.79 -25.60
N PHE A 554 1.54 -3.98 -24.33
CA PHE A 554 2.05 -3.25 -23.18
C PHE A 554 2.87 -4.13 -22.26
N LYS A 555 3.87 -3.52 -21.62
CA LYS A 555 4.83 -4.16 -20.72
C LYS A 555 4.21 -4.55 -19.37
N GLN A 556 4.72 -5.62 -18.76
CA GLN A 556 4.45 -5.99 -17.37
C GLN A 556 5.67 -5.65 -16.49
N ASP A 557 5.69 -4.45 -15.91
CA ASP A 557 6.75 -4.06 -14.99
C ASP A 557 6.57 -4.72 -13.61
N LEU A 558 7.68 -5.11 -13.00
CA LEU A 558 7.74 -5.59 -11.61
C LEU A 558 8.87 -4.86 -10.90
N ARG A 559 8.52 -3.99 -9.94
CA ARG A 559 9.50 -3.22 -9.17
C ARG A 559 9.33 -3.41 -7.68
N GLY A 560 10.43 -3.61 -6.96
CA GLY A 560 10.43 -3.53 -5.51
C GLY A 560 10.17 -2.11 -5.04
N ILE A 561 11.13 -1.21 -5.30
CA ILE A 561 11.03 0.23 -5.01
C ILE A 561 11.17 1.01 -6.33
N TYR A 562 10.26 1.95 -6.57
CA TYR A 562 10.26 2.79 -7.76
C TYR A 562 10.17 4.28 -7.43
N VAL A 563 11.15 5.05 -7.88
CA VAL A 563 11.18 6.51 -7.74
C VAL A 563 11.15 7.14 -9.12
N ASN A 564 10.07 7.83 -9.46
CA ASN A 564 9.87 8.52 -10.73
C ASN A 564 9.32 9.92 -10.49
N SER A 565 10.09 10.72 -9.76
CA SER A 565 9.62 12.00 -9.23
C SER A 565 10.71 13.05 -9.17
N ALA A 566 10.32 14.33 -9.23
CA ALA A 566 11.19 15.49 -9.10
C ALA A 566 11.29 15.97 -7.64
N VAL A 567 11.61 15.05 -6.72
CA VAL A 567 11.85 15.40 -5.32
C VAL A 567 13.26 15.93 -5.08
N ASN A 568 13.51 16.52 -3.91
CA ASN A 568 14.83 17.05 -3.57
C ASN A 568 15.81 15.91 -3.31
N LEU A 569 15.42 14.96 -2.47
CA LEU A 569 16.24 13.83 -2.06
C LEU A 569 15.35 12.62 -1.72
N VAL A 570 15.72 11.45 -2.25
CA VAL A 570 15.24 10.16 -1.76
C VAL A 570 16.38 9.39 -1.11
N THR A 571 16.20 9.01 0.15
CA THR A 571 17.07 8.09 0.86
C THR A 571 16.42 6.71 0.88
N ILE A 572 17.08 5.72 0.30
CA ILE A 572 16.63 4.32 0.25
C ILE A 572 17.68 3.50 0.99
N THR A 573 17.44 3.17 2.26
CA THR A 573 18.47 2.56 3.12
C THR A 573 18.01 1.29 3.84
N GLY A 574 18.84 0.24 3.85
CA GLY A 574 18.59 -0.95 4.68
C GLY A 574 17.39 -1.82 4.24
N ASN A 575 16.79 -1.55 3.08
CA ASN A 575 15.64 -2.31 2.60
C ASN A 575 16.09 -3.67 2.06
N THR A 576 15.22 -4.67 2.19
CA THR A 576 15.39 -5.99 1.56
C THR A 576 14.32 -6.23 0.51
N ILE A 577 14.72 -6.45 -0.74
CA ILE A 577 13.84 -6.83 -1.84
C ILE A 577 14.18 -8.27 -2.21
N ALA A 578 13.24 -9.20 -2.03
CA ALA A 578 13.54 -10.63 -2.13
C ALA A 578 12.38 -11.48 -2.67
N ASN A 579 12.67 -12.50 -3.47
CA ASN A 579 11.69 -13.48 -3.97
C ASN A 579 10.55 -12.90 -4.82
N LEU A 580 10.89 -11.97 -5.72
CA LEU A 580 9.98 -11.42 -6.73
C LEU A 580 10.09 -12.22 -8.02
N THR A 581 8.96 -12.45 -8.70
CA THR A 581 8.95 -13.18 -9.97
C THR A 581 8.04 -12.53 -11.00
N SER A 582 8.59 -12.24 -12.18
CA SER A 582 7.81 -11.89 -13.37
C SER A 582 7.64 -13.12 -14.25
N ALA A 583 6.39 -13.50 -14.49
CA ALA A 583 6.01 -14.59 -15.41
C ALA A 583 5.72 -14.09 -16.84
N TYR A 584 6.02 -12.82 -17.14
CA TYR A 584 5.81 -12.25 -18.46
C TYR A 584 6.58 -13.04 -19.53
N ASN A 585 5.92 -13.34 -20.64
CA ASN A 585 6.48 -14.03 -21.80
C ASN A 585 6.06 -13.39 -23.13
N GLY A 586 5.50 -12.16 -23.08
CA GLY A 586 5.24 -11.33 -24.25
C GLY A 586 6.51 -10.76 -24.88
N THR A 587 6.32 -10.00 -25.96
CA THR A 587 7.41 -9.47 -26.79
C THR A 587 7.87 -8.06 -26.42
N SER A 588 7.11 -7.32 -25.59
CA SER A 588 7.47 -5.97 -25.17
C SER A 588 8.57 -5.98 -24.12
N VAL A 589 9.45 -4.98 -24.15
CA VAL A 589 10.51 -4.82 -23.15
C VAL A 589 9.87 -4.41 -21.82
N ILE A 590 10.02 -5.27 -20.82
CA ILE A 590 9.60 -4.99 -19.44
C ILE A 590 10.77 -4.54 -18.58
N LYS A 591 10.46 -3.98 -17.42
CA LYS A 591 11.43 -3.71 -16.37
C LYS A 591 11.14 -4.58 -15.15
N VAL A 592 12.11 -5.43 -14.81
CA VAL A 592 12.12 -6.16 -13.54
C VAL A 592 13.28 -5.63 -12.73
N ASP A 593 13.00 -4.80 -11.72
CA ASP A 593 14.02 -4.10 -10.95
C ASP A 593 13.78 -4.34 -9.45
N GLY A 594 14.84 -4.59 -8.69
CA GLY A 594 14.74 -4.52 -7.23
C GLY A 594 14.47 -3.10 -6.76
N ILE A 595 15.35 -2.18 -7.14
CA ILE A 595 15.22 -0.74 -6.91
C ILE A 595 15.40 0.00 -8.23
N CYS A 596 14.48 0.90 -8.59
CA CYS A 596 14.55 1.72 -9.80
C CYS A 596 14.37 3.20 -9.46
N THR A 597 15.30 4.05 -9.86
CA THR A 597 15.19 5.50 -9.74
C THR A 597 15.35 6.21 -11.09
N GLY A 598 14.44 7.14 -11.38
CA GLY A 598 14.36 7.88 -12.64
C GLY A 598 14.22 9.40 -12.47
N GLY A 599 14.25 9.91 -11.23
CA GLY A 599 14.29 11.33 -10.90
C GLY A 599 14.93 11.58 -9.54
N ALA A 600 15.01 12.85 -9.13
CA ALA A 600 15.56 13.34 -7.85
C ALA A 600 17.05 13.09 -7.61
N SER A 601 17.60 13.68 -6.55
CA SER A 601 18.85 13.19 -5.96
C SER A 601 18.56 11.91 -5.16
N ASN A 602 19.41 10.89 -5.28
CA ASN A 602 19.19 9.59 -4.65
C ASN A 602 20.38 9.15 -3.80
N SER A 603 20.07 8.60 -2.63
CA SER A 603 21.00 7.90 -1.75
C SER A 603 20.49 6.47 -1.55
N ILE A 604 21.01 5.52 -2.31
CA ILE A 604 20.64 4.10 -2.26
C ILE A 604 21.72 3.35 -1.49
N ARG A 605 21.49 3.06 -0.20
CA ARG A 605 22.53 2.56 0.71
C ARG A 605 22.19 1.29 1.46
N ASN A 606 23.13 0.37 1.59
CA ASN A 606 23.00 -0.81 2.46
C ASN A 606 21.72 -1.64 2.21
N ASN A 607 21.17 -1.63 1.00
CA ASN A 607 20.01 -2.46 0.66
C ASN A 607 20.46 -3.85 0.24
N THR A 608 19.61 -4.84 0.44
CA THR A 608 19.79 -6.19 -0.07
C THR A 608 18.76 -6.45 -1.18
N VAL A 609 19.22 -6.79 -2.38
CA VAL A 609 18.35 -7.20 -3.50
C VAL A 609 18.70 -8.63 -3.88
N ARG A 610 17.74 -9.56 -3.75
CA ARG A 610 18.02 -10.97 -3.98
C ARG A 610 16.88 -11.78 -4.56
N ASP A 611 17.21 -12.93 -5.11
CA ASP A 611 16.22 -13.95 -5.53
C ASP A 611 15.14 -13.39 -6.45
N LEU A 612 15.51 -12.50 -7.37
CA LEU A 612 14.59 -11.97 -8.39
C LEU A 612 14.64 -12.87 -9.62
N THR A 613 13.49 -13.24 -10.14
CA THR A 613 13.37 -14.08 -11.34
C THR A 613 12.51 -13.40 -12.40
N SER A 614 12.97 -13.47 -13.65
CA SER A 614 12.17 -13.07 -14.82
C SER A 614 12.19 -14.18 -15.86
N SER A 615 11.05 -14.43 -16.50
CA SER A 615 10.97 -15.23 -17.74
C SER A 615 10.84 -14.36 -18.99
N ALA A 616 10.91 -13.05 -18.85
CA ALA A 616 10.67 -12.11 -19.94
C ALA A 616 11.88 -11.97 -20.87
N ASN A 617 11.60 -11.66 -22.13
CA ASN A 617 12.59 -11.13 -23.06
C ASN A 617 12.96 -9.69 -22.68
N SER A 618 13.66 -9.52 -21.56
CA SER A 618 13.95 -8.21 -20.99
C SER A 618 15.24 -8.21 -20.16
N THR A 619 15.59 -7.01 -19.69
CA THR A 619 16.60 -6.84 -18.65
C THR A 619 15.99 -7.08 -17.27
N LEU A 620 16.70 -7.84 -16.44
CA LEU A 620 16.47 -7.97 -14.99
C LEU A 620 17.59 -7.24 -14.26
N ARG A 621 17.25 -6.38 -13.28
CA ARG A 621 18.24 -5.58 -12.54
C ARG A 621 18.09 -5.72 -11.04
N GLY A 622 19.22 -5.66 -10.34
CA GLY A 622 19.23 -5.44 -8.90
C GLY A 622 18.83 -4.00 -8.59
N ILE A 623 19.66 -3.06 -9.05
CA ILE A 623 19.44 -1.62 -8.93
C ILE A 623 19.54 -0.97 -10.31
N GLN A 624 18.54 -0.17 -10.68
CA GLN A 624 18.59 0.75 -11.81
C GLN A 624 18.55 2.19 -11.28
N GLN A 625 19.54 2.99 -11.64
CA GLN A 625 19.55 4.43 -11.37
C GLN A 625 19.82 5.18 -12.67
N THR A 626 18.77 5.74 -13.26
CA THR A 626 18.80 6.42 -14.56
C THR A 626 18.35 7.86 -14.41
N VAL A 627 19.13 8.66 -13.69
CA VAL A 627 18.85 10.07 -13.42
C VAL A 627 19.92 10.95 -14.05
N VAL A 628 19.60 11.52 -15.21
CA VAL A 628 20.55 12.37 -15.98
C VAL A 628 20.32 13.87 -15.76
N LEU A 629 19.39 14.24 -14.86
CA LEU A 629 19.03 15.63 -14.59
C LEU A 629 20.19 16.37 -13.90
N SER A 630 20.68 17.43 -14.54
CA SER A 630 21.77 18.28 -14.02
C SER A 630 21.45 18.83 -12.63
N GLY A 631 22.46 18.91 -11.76
CA GLY A 631 22.33 19.43 -10.39
C GLY A 631 21.84 18.42 -9.36
N THR A 632 21.43 17.22 -9.78
CA THR A 632 21.12 16.12 -8.85
C THR A 632 22.40 15.41 -8.39
N SER A 633 22.35 14.79 -7.21
CA SER A 633 23.44 13.95 -6.68
C SER A 633 22.99 12.50 -6.57
N GLN A 634 23.85 11.58 -6.95
CA GLN A 634 23.51 10.17 -7.06
C GLN A 634 24.52 9.29 -6.31
N SER A 635 24.09 8.51 -5.33
CA SER A 635 24.97 7.63 -4.56
C SER A 635 24.36 6.25 -4.41
N VAL A 636 25.07 5.23 -4.90
CA VAL A 636 24.73 3.81 -4.73
C VAL A 636 25.84 3.17 -3.92
N ALA A 637 25.62 2.92 -2.63
CA ALA A 637 26.71 2.48 -1.75
C ALA A 637 26.37 1.36 -0.77
N GLY A 638 27.29 0.41 -0.58
CA GLY A 638 27.12 -0.65 0.43
C GLY A 638 26.00 -1.66 0.14
N ASN A 639 25.42 -1.67 -1.06
CA ASN A 639 24.32 -2.58 -1.38
C ASN A 639 24.84 -3.99 -1.67
N THR A 640 24.05 -5.01 -1.29
CA THR A 640 24.34 -6.42 -1.58
C THR A 640 23.31 -6.94 -2.58
N ILE A 641 23.76 -7.46 -3.73
CA ILE A 641 22.90 -7.88 -4.84
C ILE A 641 23.28 -9.27 -5.30
N TYR A 642 22.33 -10.22 -5.27
CA TYR A 642 22.64 -11.60 -5.65
C TYR A 642 21.46 -12.49 -6.05
N ASN A 643 21.78 -13.63 -6.64
CA ASN A 643 20.80 -14.63 -7.11
C ASN A 643 19.70 -14.03 -7.99
N LEU A 644 20.11 -13.18 -8.96
CA LEU A 644 19.20 -12.66 -9.98
C LEU A 644 19.23 -13.57 -11.19
N ARG A 645 18.06 -13.96 -11.69
CA ARG A 645 17.96 -14.93 -12.80
C ARG A 645 16.98 -14.51 -13.88
N ASN A 646 17.45 -14.39 -15.12
CA ASN A 646 16.58 -14.42 -16.29
C ASN A 646 16.55 -15.84 -16.90
N THR A 647 15.35 -16.41 -16.95
CA THR A 647 15.07 -17.80 -17.35
C THR A 647 14.46 -17.92 -18.75
N HIS A 648 14.39 -16.82 -19.50
CA HIS A 648 13.84 -16.85 -20.85
C HIS A 648 14.62 -17.84 -21.74
N PRO A 649 13.95 -18.75 -22.48
CA PRO A 649 14.63 -19.90 -23.07
C PRO A 649 15.48 -19.59 -24.31
N THR A 650 15.09 -18.63 -25.16
CA THR A 650 15.69 -18.46 -26.51
C THR A 650 16.02 -17.03 -26.93
N ALA A 651 15.41 -16.00 -26.32
CA ALA A 651 15.74 -14.61 -26.60
C ALA A 651 17.07 -14.16 -25.95
N ALA A 652 17.71 -13.16 -26.53
CA ALA A 652 18.86 -12.51 -25.92
C ALA A 652 18.39 -11.66 -24.73
N VAL A 653 18.79 -12.04 -23.53
CA VAL A 653 18.36 -11.39 -22.28
C VAL A 653 19.54 -10.84 -21.49
N ILE A 654 19.26 -9.92 -20.57
CA ILE A 654 20.29 -9.23 -19.80
C ILE A 654 19.99 -9.34 -18.31
N VAL A 655 21.01 -9.63 -17.51
CA VAL A 655 20.94 -9.54 -16.04
C VAL A 655 22.03 -8.59 -15.55
N ILE A 656 21.65 -7.57 -14.79
CA ILE A 656 22.57 -6.53 -14.31
C ILE A 656 22.48 -6.44 -12.79
N GLY A 657 23.63 -6.39 -12.10
CA GLY A 657 23.68 -6.03 -10.69
C GLY A 657 23.25 -4.59 -10.47
N ILE A 658 24.06 -3.64 -10.94
CA ILE A 658 23.79 -2.19 -10.91
C ILE A 658 23.84 -1.62 -12.33
N ASP A 659 22.74 -1.02 -12.78
CA ASP A 659 22.69 -0.19 -14.00
C ASP A 659 22.67 1.29 -13.60
N TYR A 660 23.79 1.97 -13.82
CA TYR A 660 23.99 3.37 -13.47
C TYR A 660 24.04 4.26 -14.71
N SER A 661 23.23 5.32 -14.70
CA SER A 661 23.27 6.43 -15.64
C SER A 661 22.93 7.72 -14.90
N GLY A 662 23.94 8.55 -14.66
CA GLY A 662 23.84 9.76 -13.82
C GLY A 662 23.96 11.08 -14.59
N PRO A 663 23.94 12.22 -13.88
CA PRO A 663 24.17 13.54 -14.47
C PRO A 663 25.66 13.80 -14.76
N ASN A 664 25.93 14.82 -15.58
CA ASN A 664 27.30 15.28 -15.91
C ASN A 664 27.89 16.25 -14.87
N SER A 665 27.17 16.47 -13.77
CA SER A 665 27.49 17.38 -12.69
C SER A 665 27.03 16.76 -11.36
N GLY A 666 27.32 17.41 -10.24
CA GLY A 666 26.96 16.90 -8.91
C GLY A 666 27.93 15.84 -8.38
N THR A 667 27.60 15.29 -7.21
CA THR A 667 28.40 14.23 -6.58
C THR A 667 27.79 12.87 -6.89
N ASN A 668 28.52 12.06 -7.63
CA ASN A 668 28.04 10.83 -8.24
C ASN A 668 28.97 9.66 -7.89
N SER A 669 28.41 8.60 -7.29
CA SER A 669 29.19 7.47 -6.78
C SER A 669 28.47 6.13 -6.89
N VAL A 670 29.24 5.09 -7.19
CA VAL A 670 28.87 3.68 -7.07
C VAL A 670 29.96 3.01 -6.24
N THR A 671 29.76 2.90 -4.93
CA THR A 671 30.88 2.64 -3.99
C THR A 671 30.60 1.52 -3.00
N GLY A 672 31.52 0.58 -2.81
CA GLY A 672 31.42 -0.41 -1.72
C GLY A 672 30.28 -1.41 -1.87
N ASN A 673 29.75 -1.63 -3.08
CA ASN A 673 28.68 -2.59 -3.30
C ASN A 673 29.24 -4.01 -3.47
N PHE A 674 28.48 -5.02 -3.04
CA PHE A 674 28.81 -6.43 -3.22
C PHE A 674 27.80 -7.09 -4.17
N ILE A 675 28.27 -7.53 -5.32
CA ILE A 675 27.44 -8.12 -6.38
C ILE A 675 27.94 -9.52 -6.68
N HIS A 676 27.08 -10.53 -6.58
CA HIS A 676 27.45 -11.91 -6.89
C HIS A 676 26.28 -12.74 -7.43
N ASP A 677 26.57 -13.94 -7.95
CA ASP A 677 25.54 -14.93 -8.32
C ASP A 677 24.44 -14.38 -9.27
N LEU A 678 24.85 -13.86 -10.43
CA LEU A 678 23.94 -13.42 -11.50
C LEU A 678 23.86 -14.50 -12.61
N PHE A 679 22.65 -14.82 -13.07
CA PHE A 679 22.43 -15.98 -13.94
C PHE A 679 21.52 -15.70 -15.14
N VAL A 680 21.88 -16.28 -16.28
CA VAL A 680 21.03 -16.39 -17.47
C VAL A 680 20.89 -17.86 -17.89
N SER A 681 19.69 -18.27 -18.28
CA SER A 681 19.41 -19.63 -18.77
C SER A 681 19.04 -19.71 -20.27
N SER A 682 19.10 -18.60 -21.00
CA SER A 682 18.77 -18.57 -22.44
C SER A 682 19.77 -19.32 -23.30
N SER A 683 19.31 -20.04 -24.33
CA SER A 683 20.21 -20.63 -25.33
C SER A 683 20.90 -19.59 -26.24
N ASN A 684 20.53 -18.31 -26.15
CA ASN A 684 21.07 -17.25 -26.99
C ASN A 684 22.37 -16.70 -26.43
N ILE A 685 23.47 -16.90 -27.17
CA ILE A 685 24.83 -16.46 -26.79
C ILE A 685 25.01 -14.94 -26.75
N LEU A 686 24.07 -14.17 -27.32
CA LEU A 686 24.06 -12.71 -27.23
C LEU A 686 23.53 -12.19 -25.90
N SER A 687 23.03 -13.07 -25.04
CA SER A 687 22.66 -12.74 -23.67
C SER A 687 23.86 -12.21 -22.88
N GLU A 688 23.57 -11.42 -21.85
CA GLU A 688 24.57 -10.57 -21.19
C GLU A 688 24.38 -10.58 -19.67
N ILE A 689 25.49 -10.65 -18.94
CA ILE A 689 25.54 -10.55 -17.48
C ILE A 689 26.52 -9.45 -17.12
N ASP A 690 26.02 -8.40 -16.47
CA ASP A 690 26.83 -7.27 -16.01
C ASP A 690 26.83 -7.19 -14.49
N GLY A 691 28.01 -7.06 -13.88
CA GLY A 691 28.11 -6.69 -12.47
C GLY A 691 27.64 -5.25 -12.28
N ILE A 692 28.39 -4.31 -12.86
CA ILE A 692 28.07 -2.88 -12.90
C ILE A 692 28.09 -2.40 -14.35
N LEU A 693 27.00 -1.83 -14.82
CA LEU A 693 26.90 -1.11 -16.10
C LEU A 693 26.96 0.40 -15.84
N LEU A 694 27.90 1.09 -16.48
CA LEU A 694 28.02 2.55 -16.47
C LEU A 694 27.59 3.10 -17.84
N GLY A 695 26.33 3.50 -17.95
CA GLY A 695 25.72 3.93 -19.22
C GLY A 695 25.82 5.44 -19.50
N ASN A 696 25.92 6.29 -18.46
CA ASN A 696 25.90 7.75 -18.61
C ASN A 696 26.42 8.47 -17.35
N GLY A 697 26.76 9.76 -17.51
CA GLY A 697 27.11 10.66 -16.41
C GLY A 697 28.58 10.61 -16.01
N VAL A 698 28.97 11.55 -15.14
CA VAL A 698 30.26 11.50 -14.44
C VAL A 698 30.04 10.65 -13.19
N THR A 699 30.90 9.66 -12.92
CA THR A 699 30.81 8.86 -11.69
C THR A 699 32.17 8.40 -11.17
N THR A 700 32.25 8.26 -9.85
CA THR A 700 33.32 7.50 -9.19
C THR A 700 32.78 6.13 -8.79
N THR A 701 33.37 5.09 -9.37
CA THR A 701 33.04 3.69 -9.11
C THR A 701 34.18 3.06 -8.35
N ASP A 702 34.04 2.86 -7.04
CA ASP A 702 35.15 2.42 -6.20
C ASP A 702 34.81 1.42 -5.11
N ASN A 703 35.81 0.64 -4.69
CA ASN A 703 35.69 -0.33 -3.59
C ASN A 703 34.55 -1.36 -3.76
N ASN A 704 34.05 -1.58 -4.99
CA ASN A 704 33.03 -2.59 -5.22
C ASN A 704 33.68 -3.98 -5.33
N ILE A 705 32.95 -4.99 -4.86
CA ILE A 705 33.32 -6.40 -4.99
C ILE A 705 32.31 -7.07 -5.92
N ILE A 706 32.79 -7.61 -7.03
CA ILE A 706 31.97 -8.23 -8.07
C ILE A 706 32.47 -9.66 -8.28
N ASN A 707 31.61 -10.65 -8.05
CA ASN A 707 31.91 -12.08 -8.22
C ASN A 707 30.83 -12.74 -9.07
N ILE A 708 31.05 -12.81 -10.38
CA ILE A 708 30.04 -13.26 -11.35
C ILE A 708 30.58 -14.33 -12.29
N GLY A 709 29.66 -15.05 -12.96
CA GLY A 709 30.00 -16.07 -13.96
C GLY A 709 30.31 -17.46 -13.38
N THR A 710 30.57 -17.59 -12.08
CA THR A 710 30.63 -18.90 -11.41
C THR A 710 29.33 -19.68 -11.63
N GLY A 711 29.43 -20.94 -12.07
CA GLY A 711 28.26 -21.76 -12.42
C GLY A 711 27.60 -21.42 -13.78
N VAL A 712 28.05 -20.39 -14.51
CA VAL A 712 27.51 -20.02 -15.81
C VAL A 712 28.25 -20.76 -16.94
N THR A 713 27.58 -21.74 -17.53
CA THR A 713 28.12 -22.61 -18.59
C THR A 713 27.84 -22.14 -20.03
N GLY A 714 26.88 -21.22 -20.22
CA GLY A 714 26.56 -20.66 -21.54
C GLY A 714 27.64 -19.71 -22.07
N GLY A 715 27.77 -19.61 -23.40
CA GLY A 715 28.75 -18.76 -24.09
C GLY A 715 28.40 -17.25 -24.11
N TYR A 716 27.80 -16.74 -23.04
CA TYR A 716 27.26 -15.38 -22.93
C TYR A 716 28.34 -14.30 -22.86
N LYS A 717 27.93 -13.05 -23.07
CA LYS A 717 28.73 -11.89 -22.66
C LYS A 717 28.69 -11.79 -21.13
N ILE A 718 29.85 -11.56 -20.52
CA ILE A 718 29.96 -11.35 -19.08
C ILE A 718 30.94 -10.23 -18.84
N TYR A 719 30.47 -9.14 -18.23
CA TYR A 719 31.29 -7.98 -17.92
C TYR A 719 31.21 -7.69 -16.42
N GLY A 720 32.36 -7.68 -15.76
CA GLY A 720 32.42 -7.31 -14.35
C GLY A 720 32.00 -5.86 -14.14
N ILE A 721 32.74 -4.94 -14.76
CA ILE A 721 32.37 -3.53 -14.94
C ILE A 721 32.31 -3.24 -16.43
N ASN A 722 31.14 -2.83 -16.92
CA ASN A 722 30.87 -2.43 -18.29
C ASN A 722 30.85 -0.89 -18.36
N ASP A 723 31.99 -0.29 -18.67
CA ASP A 723 32.13 1.15 -18.90
C ASP A 723 31.86 1.48 -20.36
N ASN A 724 30.58 1.41 -20.72
CA ASN A 724 30.13 1.58 -22.09
C ASN A 724 28.97 2.58 -22.17
N SER A 725 29.34 3.85 -22.17
CA SER A 725 28.41 4.95 -22.34
C SER A 725 27.80 5.04 -23.74
N SER A 726 26.59 5.57 -23.87
CA SER A 726 26.11 6.05 -25.18
C SER A 726 27.00 7.21 -25.65
N ASN A 727 27.47 7.22 -26.91
CA ASN A 727 28.39 8.18 -27.56
C ASN A 727 28.19 9.70 -27.28
N ASN A 728 28.35 10.19 -26.06
CA ASN A 728 28.30 11.62 -25.73
C ASN A 728 29.58 12.02 -24.98
N ALA A 729 30.15 13.15 -25.38
CA ALA A 729 31.56 13.52 -25.22
C ALA A 729 31.93 14.07 -23.83
N THR A 730 31.08 13.90 -22.80
CA THR A 730 31.22 14.58 -21.49
C THR A 730 31.10 13.64 -20.28
N TYR A 731 31.36 12.35 -20.43
CA TYR A 731 31.19 11.34 -19.37
C TYR A 731 32.51 10.84 -18.78
N ASN A 732 33.05 11.56 -17.79
CA ASN A 732 34.31 11.18 -17.16
C ASN A 732 34.08 10.09 -16.10
N ASN A 733 34.74 8.95 -16.25
CA ASN A 733 34.60 7.81 -15.34
C ASN A 733 35.90 7.53 -14.57
N ASN A 734 35.76 7.46 -13.25
CA ASN A 734 36.82 7.14 -12.31
C ASN A 734 36.53 5.76 -11.71
N ILE A 735 37.36 4.76 -12.01
CA ILE A 735 37.19 3.37 -11.54
C ILE A 735 38.39 3.00 -10.68
N TYR A 736 38.19 2.90 -9.37
CA TYR A 736 39.26 2.72 -8.39
C TYR A 736 39.05 1.59 -7.39
N PHE A 737 40.09 0.87 -7.00
CA PHE A 737 40.03 -0.05 -5.84
C PHE A 737 38.94 -1.14 -5.93
N ASN A 738 38.41 -1.41 -7.12
CA ASN A 738 37.40 -2.45 -7.29
C ASN A 738 38.06 -3.82 -7.36
N THR A 739 37.40 -4.82 -6.77
CA THR A 739 37.76 -6.23 -6.91
C THR A 739 36.75 -6.91 -7.82
N VAL A 740 37.20 -7.32 -9.00
CA VAL A 740 36.33 -7.87 -10.03
C VAL A 740 36.79 -9.27 -10.40
N TYR A 741 35.91 -10.23 -10.17
CA TYR A 741 36.14 -11.64 -10.44
C TYR A 741 35.06 -12.17 -11.39
N VAL A 742 35.50 -12.51 -12.60
CA VAL A 742 34.68 -13.14 -13.65
C VAL A 742 35.17 -14.57 -13.86
N ALA A 743 34.27 -15.54 -13.72
CA ALA A 743 34.59 -16.97 -13.81
C ALA A 743 33.58 -17.76 -14.65
N GLY A 744 33.64 -19.09 -14.51
CA GLY A 744 32.79 -20.06 -15.21
C GLY A 744 33.56 -20.85 -16.28
N ALA A 745 32.98 -21.98 -16.69
CA ALA A 745 33.55 -22.85 -17.71
C ALA A 745 32.52 -23.08 -18.81
N VAL A 746 32.87 -22.71 -20.04
CA VAL A 746 32.01 -22.96 -21.21
C VAL A 746 32.25 -24.39 -21.69
N SER A 747 31.20 -25.20 -21.75
CA SER A 747 31.30 -26.64 -22.03
C SER A 747 31.70 -26.96 -23.48
N SER A 748 31.22 -26.18 -24.47
CA SER A 748 31.61 -26.25 -25.90
C SER A 748 30.85 -25.19 -26.72
N GLY A 749 31.36 -24.76 -27.88
CA GLY A 749 30.61 -23.96 -28.87
C GLY A 749 31.07 -22.50 -29.02
N THR A 750 30.31 -21.74 -29.84
CA THR A 750 30.53 -20.30 -30.08
C THR A 750 30.37 -19.51 -28.79
N THR A 751 31.33 -18.65 -28.50
CA THR A 751 31.35 -17.80 -27.30
C THR A 751 31.36 -16.33 -27.67
N SER A 752 30.71 -15.51 -26.85
CA SER A 752 30.93 -14.06 -26.80
C SER A 752 32.19 -13.73 -26.02
N SER A 753 32.80 -12.57 -26.29
CA SER A 753 33.92 -12.08 -25.49
C SER A 753 33.45 -11.60 -24.11
N THR A 754 34.31 -11.72 -23.11
CA THR A 754 34.02 -11.35 -21.73
C THR A 754 35.17 -10.53 -21.15
N ALA A 755 34.93 -9.66 -20.19
CA ALA A 755 36.01 -8.99 -19.47
C ALA A 755 35.69 -8.69 -18.00
N ALA A 756 36.73 -8.60 -17.16
CA ALA A 756 36.54 -8.02 -15.83
C ALA A 756 36.25 -6.51 -15.94
N LEU A 757 36.99 -5.79 -16.78
CA LEU A 757 36.66 -4.41 -17.17
C LEU A 757 36.50 -4.31 -18.69
N TRP A 758 35.31 -3.90 -19.14
CA TRP A 758 34.98 -3.74 -20.56
C TRP A 758 34.72 -2.28 -20.90
N ASN A 759 35.37 -1.78 -21.94
CA ASN A 759 35.13 -0.45 -22.50
C ASN A 759 35.21 -0.46 -24.04
N LEU A 760 34.26 0.21 -24.68
CA LEU A 760 34.16 0.35 -26.14
C LEU A 760 34.28 1.80 -26.64
N ASN A 761 34.43 2.78 -25.74
CA ASN A 761 34.47 4.21 -26.08
C ASN A 761 35.81 4.85 -25.72
N ASN A 762 36.32 5.74 -26.57
CA ASN A 762 37.62 6.41 -26.42
C ASN A 762 37.56 7.96 -26.46
N THR A 763 36.38 8.54 -26.22
CA THR A 763 36.10 9.98 -26.40
C THR A 763 36.02 10.80 -25.10
N VAL A 764 36.21 10.16 -23.94
CA VAL A 764 36.02 10.76 -22.59
C VAL A 764 37.21 10.48 -21.67
N ILE A 765 37.30 11.22 -20.54
CA ILE A 765 38.34 10.96 -19.53
C ILE A 765 38.00 9.67 -18.78
N ARG A 766 38.95 8.73 -18.77
CA ARG A 766 38.81 7.40 -18.20
C ARG A 766 39.98 7.14 -17.28
N ASN A 767 39.73 7.10 -15.98
CA ASN A 767 40.76 6.85 -14.97
C ASN A 767 40.51 5.50 -14.32
N TYR A 768 41.30 4.49 -14.69
CA TYR A 768 41.16 3.13 -14.18
C TYR A 768 42.41 2.79 -13.35
N ARG A 769 42.35 2.91 -12.02
CA ARG A 769 43.55 2.70 -11.19
C ARG A 769 43.32 1.84 -9.97
N ASN A 770 44.35 1.12 -9.52
CA ASN A 770 44.31 0.35 -8.28
C ASN A 770 43.20 -0.72 -8.21
N ASN A 771 42.75 -1.26 -9.36
CA ASN A 771 41.74 -2.31 -9.38
C ASN A 771 42.39 -3.70 -9.44
N ILE A 772 41.69 -4.71 -8.92
CA ILE A 772 42.00 -6.12 -9.14
C ILE A 772 41.03 -6.64 -10.20
N LEU A 773 41.53 -6.92 -11.40
CA LEU A 773 40.76 -7.31 -12.57
C LEU A 773 41.06 -8.77 -12.92
N MET A 774 40.16 -9.66 -12.52
CA MET A 774 40.31 -11.10 -12.70
C MET A 774 39.27 -11.62 -13.68
N ASN A 775 39.71 -12.18 -14.79
CA ASN A 775 38.86 -12.98 -15.66
C ASN A 775 39.50 -14.35 -15.86
N VAL A 776 39.02 -15.30 -15.06
CA VAL A 776 39.51 -16.68 -15.03
C VAL A 776 38.53 -17.63 -15.71
N ARG A 777 37.62 -17.09 -16.54
CA ARG A 777 36.71 -17.90 -17.35
C ARG A 777 37.50 -18.80 -18.31
N THR A 778 37.02 -20.02 -18.53
CA THR A 778 37.67 -21.04 -19.35
C THR A 778 36.73 -21.62 -20.42
N GLY A 779 37.30 -22.25 -21.45
CA GLY A 779 36.57 -22.88 -22.54
C GLY A 779 36.23 -21.91 -23.69
N GLY A 780 35.35 -22.36 -24.60
CA GLY A 780 34.91 -21.57 -25.76
C GLY A 780 35.84 -21.61 -26.98
N ALA A 781 35.26 -21.44 -28.17
CA ALA A 781 36.01 -21.54 -29.43
C ALA A 781 36.19 -20.20 -30.19
N THR A 782 35.38 -19.17 -29.92
CA THR A 782 35.33 -17.95 -30.75
C THR A 782 35.68 -16.70 -29.95
N GLY A 783 34.82 -16.30 -29.02
CA GLY A 783 35.02 -15.15 -28.14
C GLY A 783 36.15 -15.39 -27.14
N LYS A 784 36.77 -14.29 -26.70
CA LYS A 784 37.95 -14.31 -25.84
C LYS A 784 37.65 -13.75 -24.45
N HIS A 785 38.43 -14.19 -23.48
CA HIS A 785 38.31 -13.77 -22.09
C HIS A 785 39.45 -12.80 -21.77
N TYR A 786 39.12 -11.58 -21.35
CA TYR A 786 40.09 -10.52 -21.05
C TYR A 786 40.04 -10.13 -19.57
N ALA A 787 41.16 -9.83 -18.92
CA ALA A 787 41.08 -9.06 -17.68
C ALA A 787 40.60 -7.63 -17.96
N VAL A 788 41.14 -7.00 -19.01
CA VAL A 788 40.72 -5.65 -19.43
C VAL A 788 40.57 -5.52 -20.95
N ARG A 789 39.54 -4.82 -21.41
CA ARG A 789 39.39 -4.45 -22.81
C ARG A 789 39.11 -2.96 -22.94
N ILE A 790 39.93 -2.26 -23.70
CA ILE A 790 39.79 -0.81 -23.93
C ILE A 790 39.73 -0.49 -25.43
N ALA A 791 38.95 0.53 -25.81
CA ALA A 791 38.76 0.94 -27.20
C ALA A 791 39.90 1.77 -27.81
N GLY A 792 40.70 2.44 -26.98
CA GLY A 792 41.76 3.35 -27.39
C GLY A 792 42.38 4.08 -26.19
N ILE A 793 43.50 4.77 -26.40
CA ILE A 793 44.27 5.43 -25.33
C ILE A 793 43.88 6.89 -25.09
N SER A 794 43.08 7.50 -25.96
CA SER A 794 42.66 8.91 -25.82
C SER A 794 41.91 9.14 -24.50
N GLY A 795 42.39 10.08 -23.68
CA GLY A 795 41.79 10.39 -22.37
C GLY A 795 41.89 9.26 -21.33
N LEU A 796 42.68 8.21 -21.59
CA LEU A 796 42.87 7.09 -20.67
C LEU A 796 44.01 7.38 -19.70
N THR A 797 43.80 7.04 -18.43
CA THR A 797 44.91 6.72 -17.53
C THR A 797 44.61 5.40 -16.85
N ILE A 798 45.52 4.45 -17.01
CA ILE A 798 45.37 3.10 -16.47
C ILE A 798 46.66 2.64 -15.76
N ASP A 799 46.68 2.78 -14.44
CA ASP A 799 47.88 2.54 -13.63
C ASP A 799 47.58 1.71 -12.38
N TYR A 800 48.59 0.99 -11.90
CA TYR A 800 48.55 0.26 -10.63
C TYR A 800 47.40 -0.77 -10.52
N ASN A 801 46.92 -1.32 -11.64
CA ASN A 801 45.93 -2.39 -11.61
C ASN A 801 46.62 -3.76 -11.63
N ASP A 802 46.03 -4.71 -10.91
CA ASP A 802 46.40 -6.12 -10.93
C ASP A 802 45.51 -6.87 -11.93
N TYR A 803 46.13 -7.62 -12.84
CA TYR A 803 45.42 -8.38 -13.86
C TYR A 803 45.64 -9.87 -13.65
N VAL A 804 44.55 -10.63 -13.57
CA VAL A 804 44.61 -12.09 -13.38
C VAL A 804 43.78 -12.79 -14.45
N VAL A 805 44.41 -13.71 -15.17
CA VAL A 805 43.79 -14.52 -16.22
C VAL A 805 44.28 -15.97 -16.11
N ASN A 806 43.53 -16.91 -16.69
CA ASN A 806 43.90 -18.34 -16.69
C ASN A 806 43.78 -18.95 -18.10
N GLY A 807 44.63 -19.94 -18.41
CA GLY A 807 44.59 -20.70 -19.66
C GLY A 807 44.69 -19.82 -20.91
N ASN A 808 43.67 -19.90 -21.78
CA ASN A 808 43.63 -19.23 -23.08
C ASN A 808 43.10 -17.77 -23.02
N ALA A 809 42.96 -17.20 -21.83
CA ALA A 809 42.56 -15.82 -21.64
C ALA A 809 43.71 -14.83 -21.87
N PHE A 810 43.39 -13.57 -22.19
CA PHE A 810 44.34 -12.51 -22.47
C PHE A 810 44.35 -11.47 -21.36
N LEU A 811 45.54 -10.98 -21.01
CA LEU A 811 45.66 -9.93 -20.00
C LEU A 811 44.90 -8.66 -20.41
N GLY A 812 45.03 -8.25 -21.67
CA GLY A 812 44.24 -7.13 -22.17
C GLY A 812 44.00 -7.12 -23.68
N PHE A 813 43.11 -6.22 -24.12
CA PHE A 813 42.89 -5.91 -25.54
C PHE A 813 42.94 -4.41 -25.78
N LEU A 814 43.76 -4.01 -26.75
CA LEU A 814 43.86 -2.65 -27.29
C LEU A 814 44.32 -2.75 -28.75
N SER A 815 43.38 -2.57 -29.69
CA SER A 815 43.52 -2.81 -31.14
C SER A 815 43.90 -4.25 -31.55
N SER A 816 44.48 -5.03 -30.63
CA SER A 816 44.97 -6.40 -30.77
C SER A 816 45.08 -7.04 -29.37
N ASP A 817 45.15 -8.37 -29.33
CA ASP A 817 45.26 -9.15 -28.09
C ASP A 817 46.63 -8.97 -27.42
N LYS A 818 46.64 -8.79 -26.09
CA LYS A 818 47.85 -8.68 -25.26
C LYS A 818 47.87 -9.84 -24.26
N SER A 819 48.76 -10.80 -24.50
CA SER A 819 48.88 -12.01 -23.66
C SER A 819 49.70 -11.80 -22.40
N THR A 820 50.57 -10.77 -22.34
CA THR A 820 51.46 -10.52 -21.20
C THR A 820 51.38 -9.07 -20.71
N LEU A 821 51.81 -8.84 -19.47
CA LEU A 821 51.83 -7.50 -18.88
C LEU A 821 52.81 -6.58 -19.62
N ALA A 822 53.93 -7.10 -20.12
CA ALA A 822 54.88 -6.32 -20.91
C ALA A 822 54.25 -5.79 -22.20
N LEU A 823 53.50 -6.65 -22.92
CA LEU A 823 52.77 -6.25 -24.13
C LEU A 823 51.64 -5.26 -23.84
N TRP A 824 50.99 -5.40 -22.68
CA TRP A 824 49.98 -4.44 -22.24
C TRP A 824 50.58 -3.06 -21.93
N LYS A 825 51.64 -3.01 -21.11
CA LYS A 825 52.35 -1.77 -20.76
C LYS A 825 52.94 -1.03 -21.96
N ALA A 826 53.40 -1.77 -22.98
CA ALA A 826 53.94 -1.15 -24.18
C ALA A 826 52.85 -0.52 -25.07
N ALA A 827 51.58 -0.90 -24.90
CA ALA A 827 50.49 -0.46 -25.75
C ALA A 827 49.61 0.64 -25.12
N ALA A 828 49.45 0.60 -23.78
CA ALA A 828 48.49 1.41 -23.03
C ALA A 828 49.05 2.75 -22.55
#